data_AF-A0A951XKL6-F1
#
_entry.id   AF-A0A951XKL6-F1
#
_cell.length_a   1.000
_cell.length_b   1.000
_cell.length_c   1.000
_cell.angle_alpha   90.00
_cell.angle_beta   90.00
_cell.angle_gamma   90.00
#
_symmetry.space_group_name_H-M   'P 1'
#
loop_
_entity.id
_entity.type
_entity.pdbx_description
1 polymer ?
#
loop_
_entity_poly.entity_id
_entity_poly.type
_entity_poly.pdbx_seq_one_letter_code
_entity_poly.pdbx_strand_id
1 'polypeptide(L)'
;MVLPDVISAEEAWSMGEAYYEGREGQQRDHAKAAEWYRKAAEMGHALAQYELSRLYSTGTGVMENTEESAKWCRLAAEQGLADAQYFLGWMYRYGVGVPRNSDQAVEWYRKAAEQGYTSALYMLGECYEFGVGVSKNHAEAVKLYRMAAEQGDAESQHTLGRFYALGQGVPQNQGEAAVWYRMAAEQGYADAQYNLGLFYQNGQGVSQDHTEAAKWFRVAAEQGDANAQYSLGVIYAEGRGVPQDHAEAAKWYRMAAERGGANAQENLGWLYVYGQGVPQDHALAAKWFSIAAEQGNADALLGLGMLYAEGLGVSQDHAEAAKWYRMAAAQGNIGAEINLGLLFANGQAMPQDDAEAAKWYRMAAEKGDAAAQSNLGVRYATGKGVPQDHAEAAKWYRLSALQGNANAMYNLGVLYANGQGVGQDYIEAYAYFNLAVAGGSDEARKLRDTVSRQYLKGQTLLLAQQRSRELQVELDAQKAQAANAKQGTVENSGNSPAPQVAVAEEAKVMGSGFVVSASGIVVTNWHVVENAKRIELITTRGRVKARVLSFDASNDLVILRSENPLPVALPITSSRGTKLGAEVFTIGFPNPDLQGFSPKYNRGEISSLAGPTDDPRFFQISVPVQPGNSGGALCDAWGRVIGIVAAKLDEQIAYKASGSLPENVNYAIKSTYLLAMLESLDLSDNDLAGQENEPLSAEVARQRAEDAAVLVMAY
;
A
#
# COMPACT_ATOMS: atom_id res chain seq x y z
N MET A 1 -22.12 85.06 -27.38
CA MET A 1 -22.49 84.05 -26.38
C MET A 1 -21.75 82.78 -26.79
N VAL A 2 -20.54 82.58 -26.27
CA VAL A 2 -19.72 81.40 -26.55
C VAL A 2 -20.28 80.30 -25.65
N LEU A 3 -20.86 79.26 -26.24
CA LEU A 3 -21.21 78.04 -25.50
C LEU A 3 -19.90 77.47 -24.93
N PRO A 4 -19.82 77.11 -23.64
CA PRO A 4 -18.63 76.43 -23.13
C PRO A 4 -18.45 75.13 -23.91
N ASP A 5 -17.23 74.86 -24.39
CA ASP A 5 -16.86 73.59 -25.04
C ASP A 5 -17.19 72.44 -24.07
N VAL A 6 -18.30 71.76 -24.32
CA VAL A 6 -18.70 70.58 -23.56
C VAL A 6 -17.84 69.43 -24.05
N ILE A 7 -16.74 69.17 -23.34
CA ILE A 7 -15.91 67.99 -23.61
C ILE A 7 -16.76 66.72 -23.43
N SER A 8 -16.66 65.80 -24.39
CA SER A 8 -17.34 64.50 -24.34
C SER A 8 -16.67 63.53 -23.35
N ALA A 9 -17.38 62.45 -23.03
CA ALA A 9 -16.85 61.39 -22.16
C ALA A 9 -15.62 60.70 -22.76
N GLU A 10 -15.58 60.53 -24.08
CA GLU A 10 -14.46 59.94 -24.81
C GLU A 10 -13.24 60.87 -24.83
N GLU A 11 -13.44 62.15 -25.08
CA GLU A 11 -12.35 63.14 -25.04
C GLU A 11 -11.77 63.28 -23.63
N ALA A 12 -12.62 63.25 -22.59
CA ALA A 12 -12.14 63.25 -21.20
C ALA A 12 -11.39 61.96 -20.85
N TRP A 13 -11.83 60.80 -21.35
CA TRP A 13 -11.12 59.52 -21.20
C TRP A 13 -9.74 59.55 -21.87
N SER A 14 -9.69 59.99 -23.14
CA SER A 14 -8.45 60.11 -23.91
C SER A 14 -7.44 61.04 -23.25
N MET A 15 -7.90 62.16 -22.69
CA MET A 15 -7.04 63.05 -21.89
C MET A 15 -6.50 62.37 -20.63
N GLY A 16 -7.31 61.53 -19.96
CA GLY A 16 -6.88 60.72 -18.83
C GLY A 16 -5.75 59.76 -19.20
N GLU A 17 -5.92 59.00 -20.27
CA GLU A 17 -4.91 58.09 -20.82
C GLU A 17 -3.60 58.82 -21.17
N ALA A 18 -3.70 59.98 -21.83
CA ALA A 18 -2.54 60.78 -22.22
C ALA A 18 -1.69 61.19 -21.00
N TYR A 19 -2.32 61.63 -19.90
CA TYR A 19 -1.62 61.95 -18.66
C TYR A 19 -1.14 60.70 -17.90
N TYR A 20 -1.86 59.58 -17.97
CA TYR A 20 -1.47 58.35 -17.28
C TYR A 20 -0.22 57.70 -17.90
N GLU A 21 -0.17 57.67 -19.23
CA GLU A 21 0.93 57.08 -20.00
C GLU A 21 2.06 58.07 -20.33
N GLY A 22 1.79 59.39 -20.24
CA GLY A 22 2.73 60.44 -20.65
C GLY A 22 2.89 60.52 -22.18
N ARG A 23 1.77 60.47 -22.91
CA ARG A 23 1.72 60.52 -24.39
C ARG A 23 1.11 61.85 -24.86
N GLU A 24 1.13 62.07 -26.17
CA GLU A 24 0.49 63.25 -26.83
C GLU A 24 1.00 64.62 -26.31
N GLY A 25 2.27 64.70 -25.97
CA GLY A 25 2.89 65.94 -25.47
C GLY A 25 2.63 66.23 -23.99
N GLN A 26 1.93 65.35 -23.27
CA GLN A 26 1.75 65.44 -21.83
C GLN A 26 2.87 64.72 -21.07
N GLN A 27 3.31 65.32 -19.97
CA GLN A 27 4.14 64.62 -18.99
C GLN A 27 3.26 63.71 -18.15
N ARG A 28 3.76 62.50 -17.85
CA ARG A 28 3.08 61.54 -16.98
C ARG A 28 2.72 62.17 -15.64
N ASP A 29 1.43 62.21 -15.33
CA ASP A 29 0.86 62.85 -14.14
C ASP A 29 -0.41 62.12 -13.71
N HIS A 30 -0.29 61.25 -12.71
CA HIS A 30 -1.39 60.41 -12.24
C HIS A 30 -2.50 61.19 -11.54
N ALA A 31 -2.19 62.34 -10.96
CA ALA A 31 -3.21 63.18 -10.32
C ALA A 31 -4.10 63.82 -11.38
N LYS A 32 -3.50 64.35 -12.46
CA LYS A 32 -4.26 64.85 -13.61
C LYS A 32 -5.01 63.76 -14.34
N ALA A 33 -4.39 62.58 -14.51
CA ALA A 33 -5.09 61.43 -15.09
C ALA A 33 -6.35 61.08 -14.28
N ALA A 34 -6.25 61.04 -12.95
CA ALA A 34 -7.40 60.79 -12.07
C ALA A 34 -8.49 61.86 -12.18
N GLU A 35 -8.14 63.14 -12.33
CA GLU A 35 -9.10 64.22 -12.56
C GLU A 35 -9.88 64.03 -13.87
N TRP A 36 -9.17 63.69 -14.96
CA TRP A 36 -9.77 63.43 -16.26
C TRP A 36 -10.62 62.16 -16.29
N TYR A 37 -10.12 61.07 -15.70
CA TYR A 37 -10.91 59.85 -15.52
C TYR A 37 -12.15 60.10 -14.67
N ARG A 38 -12.07 60.90 -13.59
CA ARG A 38 -13.25 61.28 -12.80
C ARG A 38 -14.28 62.00 -13.66
N LYS A 39 -13.84 62.96 -14.47
CA LYS A 39 -14.73 63.69 -15.39
C LYS A 39 -15.42 62.75 -16.38
N ALA A 40 -14.68 61.83 -17.00
CA ALA A 40 -15.23 60.81 -17.91
C ALA A 40 -16.17 59.82 -17.19
N ALA A 41 -15.79 59.40 -15.99
CA ALA A 41 -16.54 58.45 -15.16
C ALA A 41 -17.89 59.01 -14.71
N GLU A 42 -17.93 60.29 -14.31
CA GLU A 42 -19.16 61.03 -13.97
C GLU A 42 -20.10 61.17 -15.18
N MET A 43 -19.55 61.18 -16.40
CA MET A 43 -20.33 61.15 -17.65
C MET A 43 -20.74 59.74 -18.09
N GLY A 44 -20.44 58.71 -17.30
CA GLY A 44 -20.87 57.33 -17.56
C GLY A 44 -19.87 56.46 -18.31
N HIS A 45 -18.65 56.93 -18.60
CA HIS A 45 -17.66 56.16 -19.35
C HIS A 45 -17.18 54.93 -18.57
N ALA A 46 -17.57 53.72 -18.98
CA ALA A 46 -17.33 52.47 -18.23
C ALA A 46 -15.84 52.20 -17.94
N LEU A 47 -14.95 52.38 -18.91
CA LEU A 47 -13.50 52.20 -18.70
C LEU A 47 -12.92 53.25 -17.75
N ALA A 48 -13.45 54.48 -17.78
CA ALA A 48 -12.99 55.54 -16.89
C ALA A 48 -13.42 55.28 -15.44
N GLN A 49 -14.63 54.76 -15.26
CA GLN A 49 -15.11 54.30 -13.95
C GLN A 49 -14.24 53.16 -13.42
N TYR A 50 -13.87 52.18 -14.26
CA TYR A 50 -12.99 51.09 -13.85
C TYR A 50 -11.56 51.55 -13.52
N GLU A 51 -10.95 52.39 -14.37
CA GLU A 51 -9.61 52.90 -14.08
C GLU A 51 -9.60 53.80 -12.85
N LEU A 52 -10.60 54.65 -12.67
CA LEU A 52 -10.74 55.45 -11.45
C LEU A 52 -10.89 54.56 -10.21
N SER A 53 -11.61 53.44 -10.31
CA SER A 53 -11.67 52.42 -9.25
C SER A 53 -10.28 51.87 -8.91
N ARG A 54 -9.46 51.53 -9.91
CA ARG A 54 -8.08 51.04 -9.70
C ARG A 54 -7.16 52.10 -9.09
N LEU A 55 -7.31 53.36 -9.49
CA LEU A 55 -6.56 54.47 -8.89
C LEU A 55 -6.88 54.64 -7.41
N TYR A 56 -8.17 54.61 -7.04
CA TYR A 56 -8.58 54.63 -5.63
C TYR A 56 -8.15 53.38 -4.85
N SER A 57 -8.12 52.21 -5.48
CA SER A 57 -7.65 50.96 -4.86
C SER A 57 -6.16 50.99 -4.52
N THR A 58 -5.35 51.63 -5.37
CA THR A 58 -3.88 51.64 -5.25
C THR A 58 -3.32 52.94 -4.64
N GLY A 59 -4.15 53.96 -4.46
CA GLY A 59 -3.68 55.31 -4.09
C GLY A 59 -2.84 56.00 -5.18
N THR A 60 -2.99 55.60 -6.44
CA THR A 60 -2.20 56.16 -7.56
C THR A 60 -2.85 57.46 -8.03
N GLY A 61 -2.23 58.61 -7.76
CA GLY A 61 -2.75 59.92 -8.17
C GLY A 61 -3.94 60.44 -7.35
N VAL A 62 -4.49 59.62 -6.45
CA VAL A 62 -5.55 59.96 -5.49
C VAL A 62 -5.22 59.35 -4.13
N MET A 63 -5.85 59.83 -3.06
CA MET A 63 -5.77 59.15 -1.76
C MET A 63 -6.48 57.79 -1.87
N GLU A 64 -5.83 56.74 -1.38
CA GLU A 64 -6.40 55.38 -1.36
C GLU A 64 -7.76 55.39 -0.65
N ASN A 65 -8.77 54.80 -1.28
CA ASN A 65 -10.11 54.70 -0.74
C ASN A 65 -10.85 53.50 -1.34
N THR A 66 -10.98 52.44 -0.55
CA THR A 66 -11.59 51.18 -1.00
C THR A 66 -13.10 51.31 -1.22
N GLU A 67 -13.81 52.19 -0.49
CA GLU A 67 -15.25 52.42 -0.67
C GLU A 67 -15.53 53.15 -1.99
N GLU A 68 -14.76 54.21 -2.31
CA GLU A 68 -14.86 54.89 -3.60
C GLU A 68 -14.43 53.96 -4.75
N SER A 69 -13.39 53.15 -4.55
CA SER A 69 -13.01 52.11 -5.51
C SER A 69 -14.19 51.17 -5.81
N ALA A 70 -14.83 50.60 -4.78
CA ALA A 70 -15.96 49.70 -4.96
C ALA A 70 -17.18 50.35 -5.61
N LYS A 71 -17.44 51.62 -5.32
CA LYS A 71 -18.51 52.41 -5.94
C LYS A 71 -18.28 52.58 -7.44
N TRP A 72 -17.10 53.03 -7.86
CA TRP A 72 -16.80 53.19 -9.28
C TRP A 72 -16.70 51.85 -10.01
N CYS A 73 -16.16 50.83 -9.36
CA CYS A 73 -16.12 49.46 -9.89
C CYS A 73 -17.52 48.92 -10.16
N ARG A 74 -18.47 49.17 -9.24
CA ARG A 74 -19.87 48.76 -9.39
C ARG A 74 -20.53 49.42 -10.59
N LEU A 75 -20.35 50.73 -10.76
CA LEU A 75 -20.89 51.43 -11.92
C LEU A 75 -20.35 50.87 -13.24
N ALA A 76 -19.06 50.57 -13.32
CA ALA A 76 -18.46 49.96 -14.50
C ALA A 76 -18.96 48.51 -14.73
N ALA A 77 -19.08 47.72 -13.65
CA ALA A 77 -19.53 46.33 -13.70
C ALA A 77 -21.00 46.19 -14.15
N GLU A 78 -21.86 47.10 -13.68
CA GLU A 78 -23.27 47.20 -14.08
C GLU A 78 -23.44 47.55 -15.56
N GLN A 79 -22.45 48.19 -16.17
CA GLN A 79 -22.40 48.47 -17.61
C GLN A 79 -21.88 47.28 -18.45
N GLY A 80 -21.55 46.16 -17.83
CA GLY A 80 -21.12 44.94 -18.54
C GLY A 80 -19.62 44.77 -18.68
N LEU A 81 -18.78 45.69 -18.17
CA LEU A 81 -17.33 45.58 -18.33
C LEU A 81 -16.77 44.38 -17.54
N ALA A 82 -16.26 43.37 -18.25
CA ALA A 82 -15.83 42.10 -17.68
C ALA A 82 -14.75 42.26 -16.59
N ASP A 83 -13.75 43.13 -16.79
CA ASP A 83 -12.72 43.43 -15.80
C ASP A 83 -13.31 43.98 -14.49
N ALA A 84 -14.26 44.91 -14.60
CA ALA A 84 -14.94 45.48 -13.44
C ALA A 84 -15.85 44.47 -12.74
N GLN A 85 -16.50 43.59 -13.49
CA GLN A 85 -17.30 42.50 -12.92
C GLN A 85 -16.43 41.51 -12.16
N TYR A 86 -15.31 41.07 -12.74
CA TYR A 86 -14.33 40.23 -12.04
C TYR A 86 -13.81 40.92 -10.76
N PHE A 87 -13.39 42.18 -10.87
CA PHE A 87 -12.80 42.91 -9.76
C PHE A 87 -13.81 43.18 -8.64
N LEU A 88 -15.07 43.48 -8.99
CA LEU A 88 -16.14 43.59 -8.00
C LEU A 88 -16.44 42.26 -7.31
N GLY A 89 -16.38 41.14 -8.05
CA GLY A 89 -16.46 39.80 -7.47
C GLY A 89 -15.36 39.56 -6.43
N TRP A 90 -14.13 39.95 -6.75
CA TRP A 90 -12.99 39.91 -5.83
C TRP A 90 -13.20 40.78 -4.59
N MET A 91 -13.70 42.02 -4.76
CA MET A 91 -14.02 42.90 -3.64
C MET A 91 -15.04 42.28 -2.68
N TYR A 92 -16.10 41.66 -3.19
CA TYR A 92 -17.08 40.95 -2.36
C TYR A 92 -16.51 39.69 -1.69
N ARG A 93 -15.63 38.95 -2.36
CA ARG A 93 -15.00 37.73 -1.79
C ARG A 93 -14.13 38.05 -0.57
N TYR A 94 -13.38 39.15 -0.64
CA TYR A 94 -12.42 39.55 0.41
C TYR A 94 -12.92 40.68 1.32
N GLY A 95 -14.06 41.30 1.01
CA GLY A 95 -14.63 42.38 1.80
C GLY A 95 -13.88 43.71 1.65
N VAL A 96 -13.39 44.02 0.45
CA VAL A 96 -12.61 45.24 0.16
C VAL A 96 -13.56 46.32 -0.34
N GLY A 97 -13.78 47.38 0.46
CA GLY A 97 -14.68 48.49 0.11
C GLY A 97 -16.18 48.14 0.16
N VAL A 98 -16.52 46.87 0.36
CA VAL A 98 -17.88 46.34 0.55
C VAL A 98 -17.87 45.25 1.63
N PRO A 99 -19.00 45.01 2.33
CA PRO A 99 -19.10 43.86 3.21
C PRO A 99 -18.87 42.55 2.45
N ARG A 100 -18.09 41.64 3.06
CA ARG A 100 -17.81 40.31 2.48
C ARG A 100 -19.11 39.57 2.18
N ASN A 101 -19.27 39.09 0.95
CA ASN A 101 -20.47 38.38 0.50
C ASN A 101 -20.12 37.41 -0.64
N SER A 102 -20.10 36.11 -0.32
CA SER A 102 -19.74 35.06 -1.29
C SER A 102 -20.77 34.90 -2.41
N ASP A 103 -22.05 35.11 -2.14
CA ASP A 103 -23.12 34.98 -3.14
C ASP A 103 -23.00 36.08 -4.20
N GLN A 104 -22.73 37.32 -3.75
CA GLN A 104 -22.43 38.43 -4.65
C GLN A 104 -21.14 38.21 -5.42
N ALA A 105 -20.09 37.68 -4.78
CA ALA A 105 -18.85 37.37 -5.49
C ALA A 105 -19.09 36.41 -6.66
N VAL A 106 -19.82 35.32 -6.42
CA VAL A 106 -20.20 34.35 -7.46
C VAL A 106 -21.04 34.98 -8.55
N GLU A 107 -22.01 35.82 -8.22
CA GLU A 107 -22.86 36.49 -9.21
C GLU A 107 -22.03 37.33 -10.19
N TRP A 108 -21.08 38.11 -9.67
CA TRP A 108 -20.22 38.96 -10.48
C TRP A 108 -19.16 38.17 -11.25
N TYR A 109 -18.56 37.13 -10.65
CA TYR A 109 -17.68 36.21 -11.38
C TYR A 109 -18.43 35.50 -12.51
N ARG A 110 -19.68 35.10 -12.31
CA ARG A 110 -20.49 34.47 -13.36
C ARG A 110 -20.72 35.41 -14.54
N LYS A 111 -21.08 36.67 -14.29
CA LYS A 111 -21.26 37.67 -15.36
C LYS A 111 -19.98 37.88 -16.18
N ALA A 112 -18.82 37.94 -15.53
CA ALA A 112 -17.54 38.06 -16.22
C ALA A 112 -17.16 36.77 -16.97
N ALA A 113 -17.40 35.60 -16.37
CA ALA A 113 -17.12 34.28 -16.95
C ALA A 113 -17.99 33.99 -18.17
N GLU A 114 -19.25 34.43 -18.18
CA GLU A 114 -20.15 34.34 -19.35
C GLU A 114 -19.62 35.13 -20.56
N GLN A 115 -18.77 36.13 -20.33
CA GLN A 115 -18.05 36.87 -21.37
C GLN A 115 -16.70 36.24 -21.76
N GLY A 116 -16.37 35.08 -21.17
CA GLY A 116 -15.13 34.37 -21.42
C GLY A 116 -13.92 34.91 -20.64
N TYR A 117 -14.12 35.79 -19.65
CA TYR A 117 -13.01 36.37 -18.89
C TYR A 117 -12.26 35.30 -18.08
N THR A 118 -11.00 35.06 -18.44
CA THR A 118 -10.20 33.91 -17.97
C THR A 118 -10.09 33.84 -16.45
N SER A 119 -9.73 34.95 -15.79
CA SER A 119 -9.60 34.97 -14.33
C SER A 119 -10.95 34.78 -13.62
N ALA A 120 -12.07 35.17 -14.24
CA ALA A 120 -13.40 34.94 -13.67
C ALA A 120 -13.84 33.49 -13.83
N LEU A 121 -13.49 32.84 -14.95
CA LEU A 121 -13.67 31.41 -15.15
C LEU A 121 -12.93 30.61 -14.06
N TYR A 122 -11.66 30.94 -13.81
CA TYR A 122 -10.89 30.32 -12.74
C TYR A 122 -11.52 30.54 -11.36
N MET A 123 -11.80 31.79 -10.98
CA MET A 123 -12.36 32.10 -9.66
C MET A 123 -13.76 31.49 -9.44
N LEU A 124 -14.58 31.41 -10.49
CA LEU A 124 -15.87 30.72 -10.41
C LEU A 124 -15.69 29.20 -10.28
N GLY A 125 -14.68 28.63 -10.94
CA GLY A 125 -14.26 27.24 -10.77
C GLY A 125 -13.89 26.93 -9.32
N GLU A 126 -13.08 27.78 -8.69
CA GLU A 126 -12.74 27.67 -7.26
C GLU A 126 -13.98 27.75 -6.37
N CYS A 127 -14.90 28.67 -6.67
CA CYS A 127 -16.15 28.78 -5.91
C CYS A 127 -16.93 27.46 -5.93
N TYR A 128 -17.02 26.77 -7.07
CA TYR A 128 -17.63 25.45 -7.15
C TYR A 128 -16.79 24.34 -6.52
N GLU A 129 -15.46 24.40 -6.57
CA GLU A 129 -14.59 23.42 -5.94
C GLU A 129 -14.71 23.42 -4.41
N PHE A 130 -14.70 24.61 -3.80
CA PHE A 130 -14.69 24.78 -2.35
C PHE A 130 -16.08 25.07 -1.76
N GLY A 131 -17.10 25.28 -2.60
CA GLY A 131 -18.45 25.61 -2.15
C GLY A 131 -18.58 27.03 -1.59
N VAL A 132 -17.88 28.00 -2.18
CA VAL A 132 -17.89 29.40 -1.75
C VAL A 132 -19.00 30.16 -2.49
N GLY A 133 -20.10 30.47 -1.80
CA GLY A 133 -21.26 31.18 -2.39
C GLY A 133 -22.10 30.32 -3.36
N VAL A 134 -21.73 29.05 -3.55
CA VAL A 134 -22.45 28.04 -4.32
C VAL A 134 -22.30 26.68 -3.65
N SER A 135 -23.20 25.75 -3.95
CA SER A 135 -23.02 24.35 -3.56
C SER A 135 -21.79 23.77 -4.25
N LYS A 136 -20.96 23.06 -3.47
CA LYS A 136 -19.77 22.37 -3.99
C LYS A 136 -20.13 21.43 -5.13
N ASN A 137 -19.46 21.59 -6.28
CA ASN A 137 -19.67 20.80 -7.49
C ASN A 137 -18.39 20.70 -8.33
N HIS A 138 -17.65 19.60 -8.17
CA HIS A 138 -16.41 19.38 -8.91
C HIS A 138 -16.62 19.26 -10.43
N ALA A 139 -17.75 18.74 -10.90
CA ALA A 139 -18.00 18.62 -12.34
C ALA A 139 -18.17 19.99 -13.00
N GLU A 140 -18.79 20.95 -12.29
CA GLU A 140 -18.90 22.33 -12.77
C GLU A 140 -17.56 23.08 -12.68
N ALA A 141 -16.81 22.86 -11.60
CA ALA A 141 -15.45 23.41 -11.47
C ALA A 141 -14.56 22.99 -12.65
N VAL A 142 -14.56 21.70 -13.02
CA VAL A 142 -13.80 21.19 -14.18
C VAL A 142 -14.16 21.90 -15.48
N LYS A 143 -15.46 22.14 -15.74
CA LYS A 143 -15.86 22.83 -16.97
C LYS A 143 -15.26 24.23 -17.04
N LEU A 144 -15.33 24.97 -15.94
CA LEU A 144 -14.82 26.33 -15.84
C LEU A 144 -13.29 26.38 -15.93
N TYR A 145 -12.60 25.48 -15.21
CA TYR A 145 -11.15 25.35 -15.30
C TYR A 145 -10.70 24.95 -16.71
N ARG A 146 -11.43 24.07 -17.40
CA ARG A 146 -11.14 23.74 -18.79
C ARG A 146 -11.26 24.95 -19.70
N MET A 147 -12.34 25.72 -19.59
CA MET A 147 -12.52 26.92 -20.39
C MET A 147 -11.38 27.94 -20.18
N ALA A 148 -10.90 28.10 -18.93
CA ALA A 148 -9.76 28.97 -18.64
C ALA A 148 -8.43 28.37 -19.13
N ALA A 149 -8.21 27.07 -18.93
CA ALA A 149 -7.01 26.35 -19.35
C ALA A 149 -6.82 26.33 -20.86
N GLU A 150 -7.92 26.20 -21.62
CA GLU A 150 -7.94 26.27 -23.10
C GLU A 150 -7.60 27.67 -23.63
N GLN A 151 -7.75 28.72 -22.80
CA GLN A 151 -7.29 30.08 -23.10
C GLN A 151 -5.82 30.32 -22.74
N GLY A 152 -5.13 29.30 -22.23
CA GLY A 152 -3.70 29.37 -21.89
C GLY A 152 -3.41 29.68 -20.42
N ASP A 153 -4.41 29.78 -19.55
CA ASP A 153 -4.18 30.08 -18.12
C ASP A 153 -3.44 28.93 -17.42
N ALA A 154 -2.19 29.19 -17.01
CA ALA A 154 -1.30 28.15 -16.48
C ALA A 154 -1.79 27.59 -15.14
N GLU A 155 -2.40 28.43 -14.29
CA GLU A 155 -2.98 28.01 -13.01
C GLU A 155 -4.18 27.06 -13.21
N SER A 156 -5.05 27.37 -14.18
CA SER A 156 -6.16 26.51 -14.59
C SER A 156 -5.69 25.22 -15.25
N GLN A 157 -4.64 25.26 -16.08
CA GLN A 157 -4.03 24.06 -16.67
C GLN A 157 -3.47 23.13 -15.59
N HIS A 158 -2.70 23.67 -14.64
CA HIS A 158 -2.22 22.90 -13.49
C HIS A 158 -3.37 22.30 -12.68
N THR A 159 -4.39 23.12 -12.37
CA THR A 159 -5.55 22.68 -11.60
C THR A 159 -6.31 21.58 -12.33
N LEU A 160 -6.52 21.71 -13.64
CA LEU A 160 -7.18 20.69 -14.45
C LEU A 160 -6.36 19.38 -14.48
N GLY A 161 -5.03 19.49 -14.56
CA GLY A 161 -4.13 18.35 -14.41
C GLY A 161 -4.34 17.60 -13.09
N ARG A 162 -4.48 18.33 -11.97
CA ARG A 162 -4.79 17.76 -10.66
C ARG A 162 -6.15 17.06 -10.62
N PHE A 163 -7.19 17.68 -11.18
CA PHE A 163 -8.52 17.09 -11.22
C PHE A 163 -8.55 15.76 -11.98
N TYR A 164 -7.82 15.67 -13.10
CA TYR A 164 -7.65 14.42 -13.84
C TYR A 164 -6.80 13.38 -13.09
N ALA A 165 -5.72 13.79 -12.43
CA ALA A 165 -4.85 12.89 -11.68
C ALA A 165 -5.57 12.23 -10.49
N LEU A 166 -6.49 12.98 -9.86
CA LEU A 166 -7.26 12.55 -8.69
C LEU A 166 -8.66 12.00 -9.03
N GLY A 167 -9.13 12.14 -10.27
CA GLY A 167 -10.48 11.74 -10.65
C GLY A 167 -11.59 12.56 -9.97
N GLN A 168 -11.34 13.84 -9.69
CA GLN A 168 -12.31 14.72 -9.04
C GLN A 168 -13.21 15.35 -10.10
N GLY A 169 -14.53 15.12 -10.05
CA GLY A 169 -15.47 15.69 -11.02
C GLY A 169 -15.36 15.17 -12.47
N VAL A 170 -14.32 14.39 -12.77
CA VAL A 170 -14.06 13.67 -14.03
C VAL A 170 -13.47 12.30 -13.73
N PRO A 171 -13.60 11.32 -14.65
CA PRO A 171 -12.89 10.05 -14.53
C PRO A 171 -11.37 10.28 -14.41
N GLN A 172 -10.74 9.52 -13.51
CA GLN A 172 -9.29 9.59 -13.32
C GLN A 172 -8.56 9.24 -14.63
N ASN A 173 -7.61 10.08 -15.02
CA ASN A 173 -6.81 9.86 -16.23
C ASN A 173 -5.43 10.51 -16.09
N GLN A 174 -4.41 9.68 -15.84
CA GLN A 174 -3.03 10.15 -15.68
C GLN A 174 -2.44 10.71 -16.99
N GLY A 175 -2.85 10.19 -18.16
CA GLY A 175 -2.37 10.70 -19.45
C GLY A 175 -2.85 12.13 -19.71
N GLU A 176 -4.12 12.40 -19.48
CA GLU A 176 -4.69 13.76 -19.56
C GLU A 176 -4.04 14.69 -18.52
N ALA A 177 -3.85 14.22 -17.29
CA ALA A 177 -3.18 15.00 -16.27
C ALA A 177 -1.77 15.42 -16.69
N ALA A 178 -1.00 14.50 -17.29
CA ALA A 178 0.34 14.77 -17.79
C ALA A 178 0.35 15.84 -18.89
N VAL A 179 -0.64 15.83 -19.80
CA VAL A 179 -0.77 16.83 -20.87
C VAL A 179 -1.01 18.21 -20.27
N TRP A 180 -1.96 18.34 -19.34
CA TRP A 180 -2.29 19.62 -18.72
C TRP A 180 -1.16 20.15 -17.83
N TYR A 181 -0.49 19.29 -17.06
CA TYR A 181 0.70 19.68 -16.31
C TYR A 181 1.83 20.13 -17.22
N ARG A 182 2.05 19.47 -18.37
CA ARG A 182 3.05 19.90 -19.35
C ARG A 182 2.79 21.30 -19.88
N MET A 183 1.54 21.58 -20.28
CA MET A 183 1.20 22.92 -20.77
C MET A 183 1.48 24.01 -19.73
N ALA A 184 1.12 23.80 -18.46
CA ALA A 184 1.42 24.75 -17.39
C ALA A 184 2.93 24.83 -17.08
N ALA A 185 3.63 23.70 -17.10
CA ALA A 185 5.06 23.61 -16.81
C ALA A 185 5.93 24.33 -17.85
N GLU A 186 5.56 24.22 -19.14
CA GLU A 186 6.20 24.90 -20.26
C GLU A 186 6.02 26.43 -20.19
N GLN A 187 4.98 26.90 -19.52
CA GLN A 187 4.77 28.32 -19.22
C GLN A 187 5.54 28.82 -17.99
N GLY A 188 6.30 27.95 -17.32
CA GLY A 188 7.08 28.32 -16.14
C GLY A 188 6.38 28.08 -14.79
N TYR A 189 5.17 27.50 -14.77
CA TYR A 189 4.43 27.31 -13.52
C TYR A 189 5.10 26.27 -12.61
N ALA A 190 5.72 26.71 -11.52
CA ALA A 190 6.60 25.88 -10.68
C ALA A 190 5.93 24.61 -10.14
N ASP A 191 4.68 24.70 -9.65
CA ASP A 191 3.96 23.52 -9.14
C ASP A 191 3.67 22.49 -10.24
N ALA A 192 3.44 22.95 -11.48
CA ALA A 192 3.24 22.05 -12.61
C ALA A 192 4.55 21.41 -13.07
N GLN A 193 5.66 22.16 -13.02
CA GLN A 193 6.98 21.60 -13.28
C GLN A 193 7.32 20.53 -12.24
N TYR A 194 7.07 20.78 -10.95
CA TYR A 194 7.25 19.78 -9.90
C TYR A 194 6.37 18.53 -10.14
N ASN A 195 5.07 18.71 -10.38
CA ASN A 195 4.14 17.60 -10.61
C ASN A 195 4.48 16.79 -11.88
N LEU A 196 4.91 17.46 -12.96
CA LEU A 196 5.37 16.77 -14.16
C LEU A 196 6.66 15.99 -13.89
N GLY A 197 7.55 16.52 -13.05
CA GLY A 197 8.73 15.80 -12.56
C GLY A 197 8.36 14.51 -11.84
N LEU A 198 7.35 14.55 -10.95
CA LEU A 198 6.83 13.35 -10.27
C LEU A 198 6.23 12.35 -11.26
N PHE A 199 5.50 12.83 -12.28
CA PHE A 199 4.90 11.97 -13.31
C PHE A 199 5.97 11.19 -14.08
N TYR A 200 7.04 11.86 -14.49
CA TYR A 200 8.18 11.20 -15.11
C TYR A 200 8.94 10.27 -14.15
N GLN A 201 9.11 10.66 -12.88
CA GLN A 201 9.78 9.82 -11.89
C GLN A 201 9.05 8.49 -11.65
N ASN A 202 7.71 8.53 -11.65
CA ASN A 202 6.87 7.39 -11.28
C ASN A 202 6.24 6.68 -12.50
N GLY A 203 6.42 7.21 -13.72
CA GLY A 203 5.77 6.66 -14.91
C GLY A 203 4.25 6.84 -14.95
N GLN A 204 3.74 7.91 -14.33
CA GLN A 204 2.30 8.19 -14.25
C GLN A 204 1.85 8.94 -15.51
N GLY A 205 1.05 8.31 -16.38
CA GLY A 205 0.55 8.95 -17.60
C GLY A 205 1.61 9.24 -18.68
N VAL A 206 2.89 9.05 -18.36
CA VAL A 206 4.05 9.14 -19.24
C VAL A 206 4.98 7.95 -18.95
N SER A 207 5.86 7.60 -19.89
CA SER A 207 6.91 6.61 -19.63
C SER A 207 7.83 7.11 -18.52
N GLN A 208 8.20 6.21 -17.60
CA GLN A 208 9.14 6.55 -16.53
C GLN A 208 10.49 7.00 -17.10
N ASP A 209 10.94 8.19 -16.69
CA ASP A 209 12.20 8.79 -17.13
C ASP A 209 12.76 9.69 -16.02
N HIS A 210 13.76 9.19 -15.29
CA HIS A 210 14.42 9.96 -14.24
C HIS A 210 15.22 11.15 -14.76
N THR A 211 15.65 11.14 -16.02
CA THR A 211 16.38 12.26 -16.64
C THR A 211 15.44 13.43 -16.88
N GLU A 212 14.24 13.16 -17.41
CA GLU A 212 13.19 14.18 -17.56
C GLU A 212 12.70 14.67 -16.21
N ALA A 213 12.51 13.77 -15.23
CA ALA A 213 12.16 14.17 -13.86
C ALA A 213 13.18 15.17 -13.28
N ALA A 214 14.48 14.88 -13.41
CA ALA A 214 15.55 15.76 -12.93
C ALA A 214 15.54 17.14 -13.61
N LYS A 215 15.20 17.22 -14.91
CA LYS A 215 15.08 18.50 -15.63
C LYS A 215 13.93 19.34 -15.07
N TRP A 216 12.75 18.74 -14.91
CA TRP A 216 11.56 19.45 -14.41
C TRP A 216 11.69 19.84 -12.94
N PHE A 217 12.23 18.97 -12.09
CA PHE A 217 12.54 19.34 -10.71
C PHE A 217 13.56 20.47 -10.63
N ARG A 218 14.57 20.51 -11.50
CA ARG A 218 15.53 21.62 -11.51
C ARG A 218 14.89 22.96 -11.77
N VAL A 219 14.09 23.08 -12.83
CA VAL A 219 13.46 24.37 -13.15
C VAL A 219 12.47 24.82 -12.06
N ALA A 220 11.77 23.89 -11.39
CA ALA A 220 10.94 24.23 -10.23
C ALA A 220 11.79 24.63 -9.00
N ALA A 221 12.88 23.90 -8.74
CA ALA A 221 13.77 24.14 -7.61
C ALA A 221 14.50 25.49 -7.71
N GLU A 222 14.88 25.90 -8.91
CA GLU A 222 15.49 27.19 -9.22
C GLU A 222 14.53 28.37 -8.98
N GLN A 223 13.22 28.14 -9.10
CA GLN A 223 12.18 29.10 -8.71
C GLN A 223 11.91 29.14 -7.20
N GLY A 224 12.55 28.25 -6.43
CA GLY A 224 12.40 28.19 -4.98
C GLY A 224 11.40 27.16 -4.49
N ASP A 225 10.87 26.28 -5.33
CA ASP A 225 9.98 25.22 -4.85
C ASP A 225 10.73 24.25 -3.92
N ALA A 226 10.31 24.19 -2.65
CA ALA A 226 11.03 23.44 -1.62
C ALA A 226 10.93 21.92 -1.83
N ASN A 227 9.81 21.43 -2.38
CA ASN A 227 9.63 20.01 -2.67
C ASN A 227 10.51 19.58 -3.85
N ALA A 228 10.62 20.41 -4.88
CA ALA A 228 11.49 20.20 -6.02
C ALA A 228 12.97 20.25 -5.62
N GLN A 229 13.35 21.18 -4.74
CA GLN A 229 14.70 21.23 -4.17
C GLN A 229 15.03 19.92 -3.42
N TYR A 230 14.11 19.44 -2.58
CA TYR A 230 14.27 18.15 -1.92
C TYR A 230 14.38 16.99 -2.92
N SER A 231 13.45 16.87 -3.87
CA SER A 231 13.44 15.81 -4.88
C SER A 231 14.70 15.81 -5.76
N LEU A 232 15.22 16.98 -6.10
CA LEU A 232 16.46 17.10 -6.85
C LEU A 232 17.67 16.67 -6.00
N GLY A 233 17.67 16.99 -4.70
CA GLY A 233 18.66 16.48 -3.76
C GLY A 233 18.68 14.96 -3.68
N VAL A 234 17.50 14.32 -3.63
CA VAL A 234 17.32 12.86 -3.67
C VAL A 234 17.88 12.27 -4.97
N ILE A 235 17.51 12.85 -6.11
CA ILE A 235 18.00 12.44 -7.45
C ILE A 235 19.53 12.44 -7.53
N TYR A 236 20.18 13.47 -7.00
CA TYR A 236 21.63 13.57 -6.97
C TYR A 236 22.28 12.61 -5.97
N ALA A 237 21.68 12.43 -4.79
CA ALA A 237 22.19 11.51 -3.77
C ALA A 237 22.19 10.05 -4.24
N GLU A 238 21.21 9.66 -5.05
CA GLU A 238 21.05 8.29 -5.55
C GLU A 238 21.54 8.10 -6.99
N GLY A 239 21.88 9.18 -7.70
CA GLY A 239 22.33 9.12 -9.09
C GLY A 239 21.25 8.65 -10.08
N ARG A 240 19.98 8.98 -9.84
CA ARG A 240 18.87 8.58 -10.72
C ARG A 240 18.63 9.61 -11.81
N GLY A 241 18.98 9.28 -13.06
CA GLY A 241 18.81 10.18 -14.22
C GLY A 241 19.88 11.28 -14.32
N VAL A 242 20.74 11.41 -13.32
CA VAL A 242 21.95 12.25 -13.31
C VAL A 242 23.09 11.47 -12.65
N PRO A 243 24.37 11.78 -12.92
CA PRO A 243 25.47 11.20 -12.16
C PRO A 243 25.32 11.46 -10.65
N GLN A 244 25.62 10.46 -9.84
CA GLN A 244 25.56 10.59 -8.38
C GLN A 244 26.53 11.68 -7.90
N ASP A 245 26.02 12.63 -7.12
CA ASP A 245 26.78 13.75 -6.59
C ASP A 245 26.21 14.19 -5.23
N HIS A 246 26.85 13.73 -4.16
CA HIS A 246 26.44 14.10 -2.80
C HIS A 246 26.66 15.58 -2.47
N ALA A 247 27.57 16.28 -3.17
CA ALA A 247 27.81 17.70 -2.93
C ALA A 247 26.67 18.55 -3.51
N GLU A 248 26.21 18.22 -4.71
CA GLU A 248 24.98 18.83 -5.25
C GLU A 248 23.75 18.44 -4.41
N ALA A 249 23.65 17.18 -3.97
CA ALA A 249 22.58 16.78 -3.06
C ALA A 249 22.55 17.63 -1.78
N ALA A 250 23.71 17.81 -1.13
CA ALA A 250 23.82 18.64 0.08
C ALA A 250 23.39 20.09 -0.16
N LYS A 251 23.72 20.67 -1.32
CA LYS A 251 23.32 22.03 -1.69
C LYS A 251 21.81 22.15 -1.80
N TRP A 252 21.16 21.23 -2.53
CA TRP A 252 19.71 21.25 -2.72
C TRP A 252 18.96 20.93 -1.43
N TYR A 253 19.42 19.95 -0.65
CA TYR A 253 18.87 19.68 0.68
C TYR A 253 19.00 20.88 1.61
N ARG A 254 20.14 21.59 1.61
CA ARG A 254 20.28 22.80 2.44
C ARG A 254 19.25 23.86 2.09
N MET A 255 19.01 24.13 0.80
CA MET A 255 18.00 25.10 0.38
C MET A 255 16.59 24.70 0.83
N ALA A 256 16.21 23.43 0.68
CA ALA A 256 14.93 22.91 1.15
C ALA A 256 14.83 22.91 2.70
N ALA A 257 15.93 22.58 3.39
CA ALA A 257 16.02 22.51 4.84
C ALA A 257 15.87 23.89 5.49
N GLU A 258 16.48 24.92 4.91
CA GLU A 258 16.36 26.32 5.34
C GLU A 258 14.94 26.87 5.19
N ARG A 259 14.13 26.29 4.30
CA ARG A 259 12.69 26.58 4.15
C ARG A 259 11.78 25.74 5.06
N GLY A 260 12.36 24.93 5.94
CA GLY A 260 11.61 24.10 6.89
C GLY A 260 11.27 22.70 6.41
N GLY A 261 11.87 22.19 5.33
CA GLY A 261 11.63 20.81 4.89
C GLY A 261 12.25 19.78 5.82
N ALA A 262 11.45 19.11 6.66
CA ALA A 262 11.93 18.13 7.65
C ALA A 262 12.74 16.97 7.03
N ASN A 263 12.30 16.41 5.89
CA ASN A 263 13.03 15.34 5.21
C ASN A 263 14.36 15.83 4.60
N ALA A 264 14.44 17.10 4.17
CA ALA A 264 15.68 17.68 3.68
C ALA A 264 16.68 17.92 4.82
N GLN A 265 16.17 18.36 5.99
CA GLN A 265 16.97 18.53 7.20
C GLN A 265 17.53 17.19 7.70
N GLU A 266 16.71 16.13 7.68
CA GLU A 266 17.10 14.77 8.04
C GLU A 266 18.20 14.24 7.11
N ASN A 267 17.97 14.25 5.79
CA ASN A 267 18.97 13.81 4.82
C ASN A 267 20.27 14.62 4.88
N LEU A 268 20.18 15.93 5.09
CA LEU A 268 21.36 16.77 5.29
C LEU A 268 22.12 16.38 6.56
N GLY A 269 21.40 16.03 7.63
CA GLY A 269 21.97 15.47 8.85
C GLY A 269 22.81 14.23 8.57
N TRP A 270 22.27 13.26 7.82
CA TRP A 270 23.02 12.06 7.43
C TRP A 270 24.23 12.33 6.56
N LEU A 271 24.15 13.29 5.62
CA LEU A 271 25.32 13.68 4.83
C LEU A 271 26.47 14.20 5.74
N TYR A 272 26.15 14.95 6.79
CA TYR A 272 27.14 15.38 7.79
C TYR A 272 27.63 14.24 8.70
N VAL A 273 26.79 13.27 9.05
CA VAL A 273 27.21 12.07 9.81
C VAL A 273 28.29 11.31 9.06
N TYR A 274 28.09 11.07 7.77
CA TYR A 274 28.98 10.24 6.95
C TYR A 274 30.06 11.03 6.21
N GLY A 275 30.01 12.37 6.23
CA GLY A 275 30.91 13.22 5.45
C GLY A 275 30.74 13.04 3.93
N GLN A 276 29.51 12.79 3.47
CA GLN A 276 29.19 12.58 2.06
C GLN A 276 28.84 13.90 1.38
N GLY A 277 29.70 14.36 0.46
CA GLY A 277 29.50 15.65 -0.24
C GLY A 277 29.71 16.90 0.61
N VAL A 278 29.89 16.73 1.93
CA VAL A 278 30.23 17.76 2.91
C VAL A 278 31.30 17.20 3.87
N PRO A 279 32.12 18.05 4.50
CA PRO A 279 32.98 17.59 5.60
C PRO A 279 32.16 16.95 6.72
N GLN A 280 32.65 15.86 7.29
CA GLN A 280 31.99 15.21 8.42
C GLN A 280 31.88 16.18 9.61
N ASP A 281 30.68 16.32 10.15
CA ASP A 281 30.39 17.19 11.29
C ASP A 281 29.17 16.68 12.08
N HIS A 282 29.43 15.90 13.12
CA HIS A 282 28.35 15.33 13.95
C HIS A 282 27.58 16.39 14.75
N ALA A 283 28.19 17.54 15.09
CA ALA A 283 27.50 18.59 15.83
C ALA A 283 26.48 19.29 14.92
N LEU A 284 26.86 19.53 13.67
CA LEU A 284 25.95 20.07 12.66
C LEU A 284 24.87 19.05 12.27
N ALA A 285 25.21 17.76 12.20
CA ALA A 285 24.21 16.69 12.04
C ALA A 285 23.18 16.70 13.18
N ALA A 286 23.63 16.74 14.45
CA ALA A 286 22.75 16.81 15.60
C ALA A 286 21.82 18.03 15.56
N LYS A 287 22.34 19.19 15.11
CA LYS A 287 21.53 20.40 14.93
C LYS A 287 20.42 20.19 13.89
N TRP A 288 20.74 19.64 12.72
CA TRP A 288 19.74 19.41 11.67
C TRP A 288 18.73 18.34 12.06
N PHE A 289 19.16 17.24 12.68
CA PHE A 289 18.24 16.24 13.22
C PHE A 289 17.33 16.83 14.30
N SER A 290 17.82 17.71 15.17
CA SER A 290 16.99 18.36 16.18
C SER A 290 15.87 19.19 15.57
N ILE A 291 16.18 19.98 14.52
CA ILE A 291 15.17 20.81 13.82
C ILE A 291 14.12 19.92 13.12
N ALA A 292 14.53 18.81 12.51
CA ALA A 292 13.61 17.86 11.89
C ALA A 292 12.78 17.07 12.92
N ALA A 293 13.39 16.72 14.05
CA ALA A 293 12.74 16.02 15.15
C ALA A 293 11.67 16.88 15.84
N GLU A 294 11.87 18.19 15.97
CA GLU A 294 10.86 19.14 16.45
C GLU A 294 9.60 19.17 15.58
N GLN A 295 9.74 18.83 14.29
CA GLN A 295 8.64 18.69 13.34
C GLN A 295 8.06 17.27 13.31
N GLY A 296 8.57 16.38 14.18
CA GLY A 296 8.10 15.01 14.31
C GLY A 296 8.71 14.01 13.33
N ASN A 297 9.75 14.36 12.57
CA ASN A 297 10.37 13.41 11.63
C ASN A 297 10.99 12.21 12.37
N ALA A 298 10.49 11.01 12.09
CA ALA A 298 10.84 9.78 12.81
C ALA A 298 12.29 9.32 12.57
N ASP A 299 12.84 9.51 11.36
CA ASP A 299 14.21 9.13 11.02
C ASP A 299 15.23 10.10 11.62
N ALA A 300 14.89 11.39 11.72
CA ALA A 300 15.68 12.37 12.46
C ALA A 300 15.67 12.10 13.97
N LEU A 301 14.54 11.68 14.54
CA LEU A 301 14.44 11.23 15.93
C LEU A 301 15.35 10.01 16.18
N LEU A 302 15.38 9.05 15.25
CA LEU A 302 16.31 7.92 15.29
C LEU A 302 17.77 8.42 15.22
N GLY A 303 18.11 9.26 14.24
CA GLY A 303 19.46 9.79 14.05
C GLY A 303 19.96 10.55 15.27
N LEU A 304 19.11 11.40 15.88
CA LEU A 304 19.44 12.11 17.11
C LEU A 304 19.66 11.16 18.29
N GLY A 305 18.82 10.14 18.42
CA GLY A 305 19.00 9.09 19.43
C GLY A 305 20.33 8.36 19.27
N MET A 306 20.77 8.08 18.04
CA MET A 306 22.07 7.46 17.74
C MET A 306 23.24 8.36 18.16
N LEU A 307 23.18 9.65 17.82
CA LEU A 307 24.23 10.61 18.20
C LEU A 307 24.36 10.73 19.73
N TYR A 308 23.25 10.73 20.48
CA TYR A 308 23.29 10.71 21.95
C TYR A 308 23.79 9.38 22.51
N ALA A 309 23.41 8.24 21.93
CA ALA A 309 23.86 6.93 22.40
C ALA A 309 25.38 6.76 22.24
N GLU A 310 25.96 7.31 21.18
CA GLU A 310 27.38 7.18 20.86
C GLU A 310 28.23 8.37 21.34
N GLY A 311 27.60 9.49 21.72
CA GLY A 311 28.31 10.72 22.11
C GLY A 311 28.97 11.43 20.92
N LEU A 312 28.37 11.35 19.74
CA LEU A 312 28.88 11.94 18.50
C LEU A 312 28.27 13.33 18.28
N GLY A 313 29.09 14.38 18.37
CA GLY A 313 28.63 15.77 18.20
C GLY A 313 27.79 16.32 19.36
N VAL A 314 27.42 15.45 20.31
CA VAL A 314 26.74 15.75 21.58
C VAL A 314 27.41 14.95 22.70
N SER A 315 27.15 15.30 23.97
CA SER A 315 27.61 14.47 25.09
C SER A 315 26.85 13.15 25.10
N GLN A 316 27.56 12.05 25.36
CA GLN A 316 26.94 10.73 25.44
C GLN A 316 25.88 10.71 26.55
N ASP A 317 24.65 10.36 26.19
CA ASP A 317 23.53 10.25 27.11
C ASP A 317 22.54 9.18 26.59
N HIS A 318 22.62 7.99 27.18
CA HIS A 318 21.74 6.89 26.81
C HIS A 318 20.28 7.10 27.27
N ALA A 319 20.03 7.90 28.30
CA ALA A 319 18.67 8.21 28.75
C ALA A 319 17.99 9.15 27.75
N GLU A 320 18.71 10.15 27.26
CA GLU A 320 18.24 11.04 26.20
C GLU A 320 18.09 10.28 24.87
N ALA A 321 19.02 9.39 24.54
CA ALA A 321 18.87 8.48 23.39
C ALA A 321 17.59 7.64 23.47
N ALA A 322 17.31 7.03 24.63
CA ALA A 322 16.09 6.24 24.83
C ALA A 322 14.82 7.09 24.71
N LYS A 323 14.84 8.37 25.10
CA LYS A 323 13.71 9.29 24.90
C LYS A 323 13.44 9.52 23.42
N TRP A 324 14.47 9.83 22.63
CA TRP A 324 14.33 10.05 21.19
C TRP A 324 13.89 8.78 20.45
N TYR A 325 14.48 7.62 20.78
CA TYR A 325 14.05 6.37 20.19
C TYR A 325 12.60 6.01 20.55
N ARG A 326 12.11 6.29 21.77
CA ARG A 326 10.70 6.05 22.12
C ARG A 326 9.77 6.90 21.26
N MET A 327 10.14 8.15 20.99
CA MET A 327 9.34 9.03 20.11
C MET A 327 9.33 8.53 18.67
N ALA A 328 10.47 8.06 18.14
CA ALA A 328 10.55 7.47 16.80
C ALA A 328 9.78 6.13 16.72
N ALA A 329 9.93 5.26 17.72
CA ALA A 329 9.25 3.97 17.80
C ALA A 329 7.73 4.12 17.93
N ALA A 330 7.24 5.15 18.65
CA ALA A 330 5.82 5.48 18.71
C ALA A 330 5.22 5.82 17.33
N GLN A 331 6.05 6.25 16.38
CA GLN A 331 5.68 6.48 14.98
C GLN A 331 5.94 5.27 14.08
N GLY A 332 6.32 4.13 14.66
CA GLY A 332 6.55 2.88 13.97
C GLY A 332 7.95 2.71 13.38
N ASN A 333 8.91 3.58 13.69
CA ASN A 333 10.29 3.47 13.19
C ASN A 333 10.98 2.21 13.72
N ILE A 334 11.29 1.27 12.82
CA ILE A 334 11.86 -0.05 13.14
C ILE A 334 13.26 0.06 13.74
N GLY A 335 14.11 0.94 13.18
CA GLY A 335 15.46 1.16 13.69
C GLY A 335 15.48 1.63 15.14
N ALA A 336 14.53 2.50 15.51
CA ALA A 336 14.37 2.97 16.88
C ALA A 336 13.89 1.88 17.83
N GLU A 337 12.95 1.02 17.39
CA GLU A 337 12.50 -0.14 18.17
C GLU A 337 13.66 -1.10 18.46
N ILE A 338 14.49 -1.40 17.47
CA ILE A 338 15.69 -2.24 17.63
C ILE A 338 16.68 -1.61 18.60
N ASN A 339 16.97 -0.31 18.45
CA ASN A 339 17.91 0.40 19.30
C ASN A 339 17.41 0.52 20.76
N LEU A 340 16.10 0.65 20.99
CA LEU A 340 15.51 0.52 22.33
C LEU A 340 15.71 -0.88 22.91
N GLY A 341 15.44 -1.91 22.11
CA GLY A 341 15.69 -3.30 22.49
C GLY A 341 17.13 -3.52 22.94
N LEU A 342 18.09 -2.88 22.25
CA LEU A 342 19.51 -2.94 22.61
C LEU A 342 19.82 -2.19 23.91
N LEU A 343 19.32 -0.97 24.09
CA LEU A 343 19.55 -0.19 25.30
C LEU A 343 19.03 -0.90 26.56
N PHE A 344 17.84 -1.51 26.49
CA PHE A 344 17.27 -2.27 27.60
C PHE A 344 18.01 -3.58 27.86
N ALA A 345 18.39 -4.30 26.79
CA ALA A 345 19.15 -5.54 26.90
C ALA A 345 20.54 -5.36 27.55
N ASN A 346 21.17 -4.21 27.33
CA ASN A 346 22.51 -3.92 27.83
C ASN A 346 22.50 -3.12 29.14
N GLY A 347 21.34 -2.64 29.59
CA GLY A 347 21.23 -1.76 30.76
C GLY A 347 21.96 -0.42 30.60
N GLN A 348 22.07 0.10 29.37
CA GLN A 348 22.90 1.26 29.05
C GLN A 348 22.23 2.61 29.35
N ALA A 349 20.90 2.67 29.49
CA ALA A 349 20.13 3.88 29.83
C ALA A 349 19.36 3.79 31.16
N MET A 350 19.13 2.56 31.62
CA MET A 350 18.28 2.15 32.75
C MET A 350 18.79 0.79 33.24
N PRO A 351 18.35 0.26 34.40
CA PRO A 351 18.63 -1.12 34.75
C PRO A 351 18.28 -2.06 33.60
N GLN A 352 19.10 -3.09 33.40
CA GLN A 352 18.85 -4.10 32.38
C GLN A 352 17.43 -4.67 32.52
N ASP A 353 16.66 -4.63 31.44
CA ASP A 353 15.29 -5.12 31.38
C ASP A 353 15.12 -5.97 30.12
N ASP A 354 15.38 -7.27 30.26
CA ASP A 354 15.26 -8.20 29.15
C ASP A 354 13.82 -8.35 28.66
N ALA A 355 12.81 -8.11 29.52
CA ALA A 355 11.40 -8.23 29.15
C ALA A 355 10.96 -7.07 28.25
N GLU A 356 11.33 -5.85 28.62
CA GLU A 356 11.08 -4.68 27.77
C GLU A 356 11.89 -4.76 26.47
N ALA A 357 13.14 -5.27 26.53
CA ALA A 357 13.93 -5.55 25.33
C ALA A 357 13.21 -6.52 24.37
N ALA A 358 12.71 -7.64 24.88
CA ALA A 358 11.99 -8.63 24.08
C ALA A 358 10.70 -8.06 23.47
N LYS A 359 10.00 -7.17 24.17
CA LYS A 359 8.81 -6.47 23.65
C LYS A 359 9.15 -5.58 22.47
N TRP A 360 10.21 -4.77 22.55
CA TRP A 360 10.64 -3.91 21.43
C TRP A 360 11.12 -4.72 20.22
N TYR A 361 11.91 -5.78 20.45
CA TYR A 361 12.28 -6.70 19.36
C TYR A 361 11.07 -7.38 18.73
N ARG A 362 10.04 -7.74 19.52
CA ARG A 362 8.80 -8.31 18.97
C ARG A 362 8.09 -7.34 18.03
N MET A 363 7.93 -6.08 18.43
CA MET A 363 7.28 -5.08 17.58
C MET A 363 8.00 -4.89 16.24
N ALA A 364 9.33 -4.82 16.25
CA ALA A 364 10.12 -4.74 15.02
C ALA A 364 10.09 -6.05 14.20
N ALA A 365 10.13 -7.20 14.86
CA ALA A 365 10.12 -8.51 14.20
C ALA A 365 8.79 -8.81 13.50
N GLU A 366 7.67 -8.40 14.09
CA GLU A 366 6.32 -8.52 13.53
C GLU A 366 6.13 -7.65 12.29
N LYS A 367 6.87 -6.54 12.17
CA LYS A 367 6.96 -5.71 10.94
C LYS A 367 7.86 -6.31 9.86
N GLY A 368 8.47 -7.46 10.13
CA GLY A 368 9.26 -8.19 9.16
C GLY A 368 10.76 -7.89 9.21
N ASP A 369 11.27 -7.16 10.20
CA ASP A 369 12.71 -6.85 10.24
C ASP A 369 13.56 -8.09 10.57
N ALA A 370 14.50 -8.42 9.69
CA ALA A 370 15.31 -9.63 9.83
C ALA A 370 16.18 -9.62 11.10
N ALA A 371 16.77 -8.49 11.47
CA ALA A 371 17.64 -8.40 12.64
C ALA A 371 16.83 -8.53 13.93
N ALA A 372 15.67 -7.88 14.02
CA ALA A 372 14.74 -8.00 15.12
C ALA A 372 14.19 -9.42 15.26
N GLN A 373 13.83 -10.08 14.17
CA GLN A 373 13.41 -11.49 14.16
C GLN A 373 14.51 -12.41 14.71
N SER A 374 15.76 -12.20 14.27
CA SER A 374 16.91 -12.95 14.79
C SER A 374 17.12 -12.70 16.30
N ASN A 375 17.08 -11.44 16.72
CA ASN A 375 17.25 -11.06 18.13
C ASN A 375 16.13 -11.62 19.01
N LEU A 376 14.87 -11.59 18.54
CA LEU A 376 13.74 -12.18 19.25
C LEU A 376 13.87 -13.70 19.35
N GLY A 377 14.34 -14.36 18.28
CA GLY A 377 14.68 -15.78 18.32
C GLY A 377 15.70 -16.12 19.41
N VAL A 378 16.73 -15.27 19.57
CA VAL A 378 17.74 -15.44 20.66
C VAL A 378 17.09 -15.30 22.03
N ARG A 379 16.14 -14.38 22.22
CA ARG A 379 15.42 -14.21 23.49
C ARG A 379 14.60 -15.45 23.84
N TYR A 380 13.86 -16.01 22.89
CA TYR A 380 13.13 -17.27 23.09
C TYR A 380 14.05 -18.46 23.32
N ALA A 381 15.18 -18.55 22.59
CA ALA A 381 16.13 -19.64 22.78
C ALA A 381 16.84 -19.61 24.15
N THR A 382 17.07 -18.41 24.70
CA THR A 382 17.80 -18.22 25.97
C THR A 382 16.88 -18.01 27.19
N GLY A 383 15.59 -17.77 26.98
CA GLY A 383 14.65 -17.41 28.05
C GLY A 383 14.86 -16.02 28.65
N LYS A 384 15.59 -15.12 27.95
CA LYS A 384 15.84 -13.76 28.43
C LYS A 384 14.66 -12.86 28.10
N GLY A 385 13.88 -12.50 29.12
CA GLY A 385 12.74 -11.58 28.99
C GLY A 385 11.44 -12.20 28.48
N VAL A 386 11.51 -13.46 28.04
CA VAL A 386 10.37 -14.29 27.63
C VAL A 386 10.59 -15.71 28.15
N PRO A 387 9.52 -16.51 28.36
CA PRO A 387 9.69 -17.93 28.63
C PRO A 387 10.53 -18.60 27.55
N GLN A 388 11.44 -19.48 27.95
CA GLN A 388 12.29 -20.20 27.00
C GLN A 388 11.42 -21.10 26.11
N ASP A 389 11.54 -20.93 24.79
CA ASP A 389 10.80 -21.70 23.79
C ASP A 389 11.66 -21.84 22.51
N HIS A 390 12.24 -23.03 22.34
CA HIS A 390 13.07 -23.29 21.18
C HIS A 390 12.28 -23.44 19.87
N ALA A 391 11.00 -23.82 19.93
CA ALA A 391 10.16 -23.96 18.74
C ALA A 391 9.79 -22.57 18.20
N GLU A 392 9.41 -21.65 19.09
CA GLU A 392 9.16 -20.26 18.73
C GLU A 392 10.46 -19.57 18.27
N ALA A 393 11.61 -19.87 18.91
CA ALA A 393 12.91 -19.40 18.42
C ALA A 393 13.20 -19.86 16.99
N ALA A 394 12.98 -21.15 16.67
CA ALA A 394 13.17 -21.69 15.33
C ALA A 394 12.29 -21.00 14.29
N LYS A 395 11.04 -20.69 14.63
CA LYS A 395 10.11 -19.95 13.76
C LYS A 395 10.65 -18.55 13.42
N TRP A 396 11.10 -17.79 14.41
CA TRP A 396 11.67 -16.46 14.17
C TRP A 396 13.00 -16.50 13.41
N TYR A 397 13.85 -17.48 13.68
CA TYR A 397 15.07 -17.68 12.90
C TYR A 397 14.79 -18.03 11.44
N ARG A 398 13.77 -18.86 11.14
CA ARG A 398 13.37 -19.16 9.75
C ARG A 398 12.95 -17.89 9.02
N LEU A 399 12.10 -17.05 9.63
CA LEU A 399 11.68 -15.79 9.03
C LEU A 399 12.85 -14.85 8.74
N SER A 400 13.82 -14.78 9.66
CA SER A 400 15.03 -13.97 9.49
C SER A 400 15.98 -14.56 8.43
N ALA A 401 16.11 -15.89 8.37
CA ALA A 401 16.93 -16.60 7.40
C ALA A 401 16.42 -16.44 5.96
N LEU A 402 15.09 -16.35 5.76
CA LEU A 402 14.49 -16.02 4.45
C LEU A 402 14.96 -14.69 3.86
N GLN A 403 15.40 -13.79 4.75
CA GLN A 403 15.91 -12.48 4.36
C GLN A 403 17.43 -12.48 4.20
N GLY A 404 18.09 -13.63 4.37
CA GLY A 404 19.53 -13.81 4.23
C GLY A 404 20.33 -13.56 5.51
N ASN A 405 19.69 -13.52 6.69
CA ASN A 405 20.39 -13.24 7.94
C ASN A 405 21.27 -14.43 8.38
N ALA A 406 22.59 -14.26 8.29
CA ALA A 406 23.56 -15.31 8.62
C ALA A 406 23.51 -15.77 10.09
N ASN A 407 23.23 -14.85 11.04
CA ASN A 407 23.13 -15.19 12.46
C ASN A 407 21.91 -16.07 12.74
N ALA A 408 20.78 -15.80 12.06
CA ALA A 408 19.59 -16.61 12.17
C ALA A 408 19.79 -18.02 11.57
N MET A 409 20.46 -18.12 10.41
CA MET A 409 20.83 -19.41 9.82
C MET A 409 21.76 -20.19 10.76
N TYR A 410 22.77 -19.53 11.33
CA TYR A 410 23.65 -20.14 12.32
C TYR A 410 22.86 -20.68 13.52
N ASN A 411 22.01 -19.86 14.14
CA ASN A 411 21.24 -20.27 15.31
C ASN A 411 20.23 -21.38 14.99
N LEU A 412 19.62 -21.36 13.81
CA LEU A 412 18.71 -22.41 13.36
C LEU A 412 19.47 -23.73 13.14
N GLY A 413 20.69 -23.68 12.57
CA GLY A 413 21.58 -24.84 12.47
C GLY A 413 21.93 -25.43 13.84
N VAL A 414 22.15 -24.59 14.85
CA VAL A 414 22.35 -25.04 16.25
C VAL A 414 21.10 -25.76 16.79
N LEU A 415 19.90 -25.22 16.55
CA LEU A 415 18.65 -25.86 16.99
C LEU A 415 18.46 -27.24 16.34
N TYR A 416 18.72 -27.38 15.03
CA TYR A 416 18.66 -28.66 14.32
C TYR A 416 19.73 -29.65 14.80
N ALA A 417 20.96 -29.21 15.06
CA ALA A 417 22.02 -30.08 15.55
C ALA A 417 21.69 -30.66 16.94
N ASN A 418 21.01 -29.87 17.78
CA ASN A 418 20.67 -30.25 19.15
C ASN A 418 19.26 -30.85 19.32
N GLY A 419 18.41 -30.82 18.27
CA GLY A 419 17.01 -31.23 18.38
C GLY A 419 16.17 -30.37 19.32
N GLN A 420 16.49 -29.07 19.41
CA GLN A 420 15.84 -28.13 20.32
C GLN A 420 14.72 -27.38 19.59
N GLY A 421 13.45 -27.68 19.91
CA GLY A 421 12.29 -27.04 19.28
C GLY A 421 12.03 -27.45 17.83
N VAL A 422 12.95 -28.22 17.26
CA VAL A 422 12.87 -28.90 15.95
C VAL A 422 13.39 -30.32 16.13
N GLY A 423 13.02 -31.24 15.24
CA GLY A 423 13.61 -32.58 15.23
C GLY A 423 15.12 -32.50 15.00
N GLN A 424 15.90 -33.33 15.70
CA GLN A 424 17.35 -33.37 15.48
C GLN A 424 17.64 -33.84 14.06
N ASP A 425 18.36 -33.03 13.29
CA ASP A 425 18.69 -33.30 11.91
C ASP A 425 20.05 -32.68 11.55
N TYR A 426 21.06 -33.53 11.37
CA TYR A 426 22.42 -33.10 11.03
C TYR A 426 22.58 -32.66 9.57
N ILE A 427 21.70 -33.11 8.67
CA ILE A 427 21.68 -32.70 7.26
C ILE A 427 21.16 -31.26 7.18
N GLU A 428 20.04 -30.97 7.82
CA GLU A 428 19.50 -29.60 7.93
C GLU A 428 20.46 -28.69 8.69
N ALA A 429 21.03 -29.15 9.81
CA ALA A 429 22.03 -28.37 10.55
C ALA A 429 23.24 -27.99 9.67
N TYR A 430 23.80 -28.96 8.93
CA TYR A 430 24.90 -28.70 8.01
C TYR A 430 24.49 -27.72 6.91
N ALA A 431 23.30 -27.86 6.34
CA ALA A 431 22.79 -26.98 5.29
C ALA A 431 22.71 -25.53 5.78
N TYR A 432 22.06 -25.27 6.91
CA TYR A 432 21.97 -23.93 7.50
C TYR A 432 23.34 -23.37 7.90
N PHE A 433 24.24 -24.17 8.50
CA PHE A 433 25.59 -23.70 8.79
C PHE A 433 26.36 -23.33 7.52
N ASN A 434 26.21 -24.11 6.44
CA ASN A 434 26.89 -23.82 5.19
C ASN A 434 26.40 -22.50 4.56
N LEU A 435 25.10 -22.20 4.64
CA LEU A 435 24.53 -20.92 4.22
C LEU A 435 24.99 -19.76 5.13
N ALA A 436 25.03 -19.97 6.44
CA ALA A 436 25.56 -18.97 7.38
C ALA A 436 27.04 -18.64 7.11
N VAL A 437 27.85 -19.63 6.70
CA VAL A 437 29.25 -19.40 6.27
C VAL A 437 29.31 -18.56 5.00
N ALA A 438 28.44 -18.81 4.02
CA ALA A 438 28.35 -17.99 2.81
C ALA A 438 27.95 -16.54 3.15
N GLY A 439 27.15 -16.35 4.20
CA GLY A 439 26.81 -15.05 4.78
C GLY A 439 27.85 -14.47 5.75
N GLY A 440 29.03 -15.09 5.90
CA GLY A 440 30.16 -14.53 6.65
C GLY A 440 30.32 -14.99 8.11
N SER A 441 29.56 -15.97 8.60
CA SER A 441 29.72 -16.48 9.98
C SER A 441 30.90 -17.45 10.12
N ASP A 442 31.94 -17.03 10.85
CA ASP A 442 33.10 -17.87 11.13
C ASP A 442 32.80 -18.98 12.16
N GLU A 443 31.90 -18.72 13.12
CA GLU A 443 31.42 -19.69 14.08
C GLU A 443 30.67 -20.83 13.40
N ALA A 444 29.83 -20.52 12.41
CA ALA A 444 29.12 -21.50 11.60
C ALA A 444 30.10 -22.45 10.88
N ARG A 445 31.26 -21.96 10.44
CA ARG A 445 32.28 -22.79 9.77
C ARG A 445 32.77 -23.91 10.68
N LYS A 446 33.07 -23.58 11.94
CA LYS A 446 33.55 -24.55 12.94
C LYS A 446 32.50 -25.63 13.23
N LEU A 447 31.23 -25.22 13.40
CA LEU A 447 30.15 -26.16 13.67
C LEU A 447 29.81 -27.02 12.45
N ARG A 448 29.78 -26.45 11.25
CA ARG A 448 29.64 -27.21 9.98
C ARG A 448 30.70 -28.28 9.84
N ASP A 449 31.96 -27.94 10.09
CA ASP A 449 33.10 -28.86 9.98
C ASP A 449 33.11 -29.92 11.10
N THR A 450 32.49 -29.61 12.23
CA THR A 450 32.30 -30.57 13.34
C THR A 450 31.17 -31.54 13.00
N VAL A 451 30.02 -31.03 12.55
CA VAL A 451 28.87 -31.84 12.15
C VAL A 451 29.23 -32.79 11.01
N SER A 452 29.95 -32.30 10.00
CA SER A 452 30.41 -33.14 8.90
C SER A 452 31.35 -34.24 9.37
N ARG A 453 32.39 -33.93 10.15
CA ARG A 453 33.36 -34.96 10.59
C ARG A 453 32.77 -36.00 11.54
N GLN A 454 31.89 -35.58 12.45
CA GLN A 454 31.39 -36.45 13.51
C GLN A 454 30.15 -37.24 13.08
N TYR A 455 29.22 -36.61 12.36
CA TYR A 455 27.88 -37.16 12.15
C TYR A 455 27.54 -37.46 10.68
N LEU A 456 28.24 -36.86 9.70
CA LEU A 456 27.94 -37.04 8.27
C LEU A 456 29.11 -37.69 7.51
N LYS A 457 28.97 -38.95 7.09
CA LYS A 457 30.02 -39.68 6.36
C LYS A 457 29.53 -40.19 5.00
N GLY A 458 30.42 -40.17 4.01
CA GLY A 458 30.16 -40.69 2.67
C GLY A 458 28.94 -40.04 2.02
N GLN A 459 27.92 -40.83 1.71
CA GLN A 459 26.69 -40.37 1.02
C GLN A 459 25.91 -39.32 1.83
N THR A 460 25.90 -39.38 3.17
CA THR A 460 25.15 -38.42 4.00
C THR A 460 25.74 -37.00 3.94
N LEU A 461 27.06 -36.88 3.75
CA LEU A 461 27.69 -35.58 3.53
C LEU A 461 27.33 -34.99 2.15
N LEU A 462 27.25 -35.84 1.12
CA LEU A 462 26.81 -35.42 -0.21
C LEU A 462 25.35 -34.95 -0.20
N LEU A 463 24.47 -35.67 0.52
CA LEU A 463 23.08 -35.27 0.73
C LEU A 463 23.00 -33.92 1.46
N ALA A 464 23.81 -33.70 2.50
CA ALA A 464 23.85 -32.41 3.20
C ALA A 464 24.34 -31.25 2.33
N GLN A 465 25.34 -31.49 1.48
CA GLN A 465 25.80 -30.50 0.50
C GLN A 465 24.75 -30.21 -0.57
N GLN A 466 24.00 -31.23 -1.00
CA GLN A 466 22.89 -31.06 -1.93
C GLN A 466 21.74 -30.28 -1.28
N ARG A 467 21.35 -30.64 -0.05
CA ARG A 467 20.33 -29.94 0.71
C ARG A 467 20.67 -28.47 0.92
N SER A 468 21.93 -28.13 1.16
CA SER A 468 22.36 -26.73 1.22
C SER A 468 22.08 -25.95 -0.06
N ARG A 469 22.24 -26.58 -1.25
CA ARG A 469 21.93 -25.95 -2.53
C ARG A 469 20.42 -25.81 -2.74
N GLU A 470 19.66 -26.84 -2.42
CA GLU A 470 18.19 -26.82 -2.49
C GLU A 470 17.62 -25.76 -1.57
N LEU A 471 18.10 -25.70 -0.32
CA LEU A 471 17.69 -24.71 0.66
C LEU A 471 18.01 -23.28 0.20
N GLN A 472 19.17 -23.05 -0.44
CA GLN A 472 19.47 -21.74 -1.03
C GLN A 472 18.41 -21.36 -2.08
N VAL A 473 18.04 -22.29 -2.97
CA VAL A 473 17.01 -22.07 -3.99
C VAL A 473 15.64 -21.82 -3.35
N GLU A 474 15.28 -22.55 -2.30
CA GLU A 474 14.03 -22.37 -1.55
C GLU A 474 13.96 -20.97 -0.91
N LEU A 475 15.04 -20.55 -0.24
CA LEU A 475 15.11 -19.23 0.39
C LEU A 475 15.06 -18.12 -0.67
N ASP A 476 15.75 -18.28 -1.80
CA ASP A 476 15.73 -17.30 -2.90
C ASP A 476 14.33 -17.20 -3.53
N ALA A 477 13.64 -18.32 -3.73
CA ALA A 477 12.27 -18.35 -4.24
C ALA A 477 11.29 -17.68 -3.27
N GLN A 478 11.38 -17.97 -1.97
CA GLN A 478 10.53 -17.36 -0.95
C GLN A 478 10.84 -15.87 -0.78
N LYS A 479 12.11 -15.46 -0.90
CA LYS A 479 12.51 -14.05 -0.91
C LYS A 479 11.93 -13.32 -2.11
N ALA A 480 11.93 -13.93 -3.30
CA ALA A 480 11.31 -13.35 -4.49
C ALA A 480 9.78 -13.23 -4.35
N GLN A 481 9.13 -14.23 -3.75
CA GLN A 481 7.70 -14.17 -3.44
C GLN A 481 7.37 -13.05 -2.45
N ALA A 482 8.17 -12.91 -1.38
CA ALA A 482 8.01 -11.84 -0.40
C ALA A 482 8.25 -10.44 -1.00
N ALA A 483 9.20 -10.31 -1.94
CA ALA A 483 9.44 -9.06 -2.67
C ALA A 483 8.26 -8.69 -3.59
N ASN A 484 7.69 -9.67 -4.29
CA ASN A 484 6.52 -9.45 -5.16
C ASN A 484 5.26 -9.09 -4.35
N ALA A 485 5.08 -9.68 -3.16
CA ALA A 485 4.00 -9.32 -2.24
C ALA A 485 4.13 -7.87 -1.70
N LYS A 486 5.36 -7.39 -1.52
CA LYS A 486 5.64 -5.99 -1.13
C LYS A 486 5.49 -5.00 -2.30
N GLN A 487 5.72 -5.41 -3.55
CA GLN A 487 5.48 -4.54 -4.72
C GLN A 487 4.00 -4.38 -5.05
N GLY A 488 3.16 -5.39 -4.77
CA GLY A 488 1.69 -5.29 -4.92
C GLY A 488 0.99 -4.36 -3.92
N THR A 489 1.73 -3.73 -2.99
CA THR A 489 1.20 -2.85 -1.93
C THR A 489 1.68 -1.39 -2.04
N VAL A 490 2.40 -1.02 -3.12
CA VAL A 490 2.83 0.37 -3.38
C VAL A 490 2.11 0.96 -4.60
N GLU A 491 0.79 0.99 -4.56
CA GLU A 491 0.02 1.99 -5.32
C GLU A 491 -1.10 2.53 -4.42
N ASN A 492 -1.15 3.86 -4.31
CA ASN A 492 -2.05 4.71 -3.50
C ASN A 492 -1.78 4.84 -1.99
N SER A 493 -0.92 5.80 -1.63
CA SER A 493 -1.10 6.60 -0.40
C SER A 493 -1.16 8.09 -0.74
N GLY A 494 -2.35 8.54 -1.14
CA GLY A 494 -2.74 9.94 -1.21
C GLY A 494 -3.72 10.24 -0.08
N ASN A 495 -3.38 11.22 0.75
CA ASN A 495 -4.05 11.61 1.98
C ASN A 495 -5.53 12.01 1.76
N SER A 496 -6.49 11.28 2.35
CA SER A 496 -7.87 11.71 2.62
C SER A 496 -8.48 10.81 3.71
N PRO A 497 -9.36 11.34 4.57
CA PRO A 497 -9.68 10.72 5.85
C PRO A 497 -10.47 9.43 5.65
N ALA A 498 -9.98 8.36 6.26
CA ALA A 498 -10.51 7.00 6.13
C ALA A 498 -12.00 6.94 6.52
N PRO A 499 -12.89 6.48 5.62
CA PRO A 499 -14.10 5.80 6.07
C PRO A 499 -13.66 4.49 6.72
N GLN A 500 -14.20 4.18 7.90
CA GLN A 500 -14.01 2.89 8.56
C GLN A 500 -14.50 1.77 7.65
N VAL A 501 -13.58 1.17 6.89
CA VAL A 501 -13.80 -0.11 6.23
C VAL A 501 -13.28 -1.15 7.21
N ALA A 502 -14.19 -1.98 7.74
CA ALA A 502 -13.82 -3.14 8.52
C ALA A 502 -12.84 -4.00 7.69
N VAL A 503 -11.63 -4.16 8.19
CA VAL A 503 -10.61 -5.03 7.61
C VAL A 503 -11.22 -6.43 7.51
N ALA A 504 -11.38 -6.94 6.28
CA ALA A 504 -11.78 -8.32 6.07
C ALA A 504 -10.66 -9.20 6.64
N GLU A 505 -10.95 -9.85 7.76
CA GLU A 505 -10.07 -10.83 8.40
C GLU A 505 -9.67 -11.89 7.35
N GLU A 506 -8.38 -12.13 7.12
CA GLU A 506 -7.91 -13.16 6.19
C GLU A 506 -8.10 -14.56 6.81
N ALA A 507 -8.49 -15.55 6.00
CA ALA A 507 -8.67 -16.92 6.49
C ALA A 507 -7.32 -17.56 6.82
N LYS A 508 -7.23 -18.21 7.98
CA LYS A 508 -6.02 -18.90 8.45
C LYS A 508 -5.75 -20.19 7.68
N VAL A 509 -6.82 -20.88 7.26
CA VAL A 509 -6.74 -22.14 6.52
C VAL A 509 -7.81 -22.15 5.43
N MET A 510 -7.42 -22.60 4.23
CA MET A 510 -8.32 -22.83 3.11
C MET A 510 -8.32 -24.31 2.75
N GLY A 511 -9.50 -24.87 2.52
CA GLY A 511 -9.66 -26.26 2.10
C GLY A 511 -10.89 -26.44 1.22
N SER A 512 -11.09 -27.65 0.72
CA SER A 512 -12.22 -28.01 -0.12
C SER A 512 -13.34 -28.65 0.70
N GLY A 513 -14.56 -28.60 0.20
CA GLY A 513 -15.70 -29.30 0.76
C GLY A 513 -16.76 -29.55 -0.30
N PHE A 514 -17.81 -30.27 0.05
CA PHE A 514 -18.92 -30.54 -0.85
C PHE A 514 -20.25 -30.64 -0.12
N VAL A 515 -21.32 -30.24 -0.80
CA VAL A 515 -22.70 -30.26 -0.30
C VAL A 515 -23.30 -31.65 -0.46
N VAL A 516 -23.96 -32.14 0.59
CA VAL A 516 -24.60 -33.49 0.62
C VAL A 516 -26.11 -33.42 0.92
N SER A 517 -26.61 -32.23 1.24
CA SER A 517 -28.04 -31.95 1.45
C SER A 517 -28.42 -30.57 0.91
N ALA A 518 -29.56 -30.48 0.25
CA ALA A 518 -30.13 -29.21 -0.19
C ALA A 518 -30.38 -28.22 0.99
N SER A 519 -30.55 -28.76 2.21
CA SER A 519 -30.71 -27.98 3.44
C SER A 519 -29.41 -27.32 3.94
N GLY A 520 -28.29 -27.54 3.25
CA GLY A 520 -27.00 -26.92 3.57
C GLY A 520 -26.09 -27.78 4.46
N ILE A 521 -26.17 -29.11 4.38
CA ILE A 521 -25.17 -30.00 5.00
C ILE A 521 -23.96 -30.09 4.08
N VAL A 522 -22.78 -29.81 4.63
CA VAL A 522 -21.50 -29.79 3.91
C VAL A 522 -20.50 -30.68 4.62
N VAL A 523 -19.67 -31.37 3.85
CA VAL A 523 -18.61 -32.24 4.36
C VAL A 523 -17.25 -31.69 3.94
N THR A 524 -16.28 -31.73 4.87
CA THR A 524 -14.86 -31.47 4.62
C THR A 524 -14.01 -32.29 5.61
N ASN A 525 -12.70 -32.10 5.63
CA ASN A 525 -11.84 -32.71 6.64
C ASN A 525 -11.83 -31.92 7.95
N TRP A 526 -11.64 -32.62 9.07
CA TRP A 526 -11.55 -31.97 10.39
C TRP A 526 -10.36 -31.00 10.45
N HIS A 527 -9.18 -31.38 9.95
CA HIS A 527 -7.99 -30.54 9.99
C HIS A 527 -8.14 -29.21 9.22
N VAL A 528 -9.10 -29.11 8.29
CA VAL A 528 -9.38 -27.86 7.56
C VAL A 528 -10.00 -26.82 8.50
N VAL A 529 -10.72 -27.25 9.54
CA VAL A 529 -11.52 -26.36 10.41
C VAL A 529 -11.21 -26.51 11.90
N GLU A 530 -10.30 -27.41 12.31
CA GLU A 530 -10.09 -27.81 13.72
C GLU A 530 -9.73 -26.65 14.67
N ASN A 531 -9.18 -25.56 14.14
CA ASN A 531 -8.80 -24.36 14.89
C ASN A 531 -9.60 -23.11 14.45
N ALA A 532 -10.64 -23.28 13.65
CA ALA A 532 -11.43 -22.18 13.09
C ALA A 532 -12.34 -21.57 14.17
N LYS A 533 -12.28 -20.24 14.33
CA LYS A 533 -13.25 -19.49 15.12
C LYS A 533 -14.48 -19.11 14.30
N ARG A 534 -14.30 -18.97 12.99
CA ARG A 534 -15.36 -18.69 12.02
C ARG A 534 -15.12 -19.53 10.77
N ILE A 535 -16.20 -20.06 10.19
CA ILE A 535 -16.16 -20.82 8.94
C ILE A 535 -17.06 -20.14 7.93
N GLU A 536 -16.52 -19.87 6.74
CA GLU A 536 -17.29 -19.43 5.57
C GLU A 536 -17.08 -20.39 4.40
N LEU A 537 -18.11 -20.53 3.58
CA LEU A 537 -18.14 -21.35 2.39
C LEU A 537 -18.25 -20.43 1.18
N ILE A 538 -17.31 -20.50 0.25
CA ILE A 538 -17.44 -19.86 -1.06
C ILE A 538 -18.06 -20.89 -2.01
N THR A 539 -19.22 -20.54 -2.55
CA THR A 539 -19.99 -21.37 -3.50
C THR A 539 -20.12 -20.64 -4.84
N THR A 540 -20.61 -21.32 -5.87
CA THR A 540 -20.97 -20.68 -7.16
C THR A 540 -22.01 -19.58 -7.01
N ARG A 541 -22.73 -19.53 -5.88
CA ARG A 541 -23.78 -18.53 -5.57
C ARG A 541 -23.31 -17.44 -4.60
N GLY A 542 -22.04 -17.46 -4.19
CA GLY A 542 -21.46 -16.50 -3.25
C GLY A 542 -21.05 -17.10 -1.91
N ARG A 543 -20.80 -16.23 -0.93
CA ARG A 543 -20.29 -16.59 0.41
C ARG A 543 -21.42 -16.90 1.38
N VAL A 544 -21.28 -17.98 2.15
CA VAL A 544 -22.24 -18.38 3.18
C VAL A 544 -21.50 -18.80 4.44
N LYS A 545 -21.94 -18.35 5.62
CA LYS A 545 -21.36 -18.80 6.89
C LYS A 545 -21.77 -20.23 7.19
N ALA A 546 -20.91 -20.95 7.89
CA ALA A 546 -21.19 -22.30 8.36
C ALA A 546 -20.71 -22.52 9.79
N ARG A 547 -21.30 -23.52 10.45
CA ARG A 547 -20.89 -23.98 11.77
C ARG A 547 -20.65 -25.48 11.79
N VAL A 548 -19.77 -25.95 12.66
CA VAL A 548 -19.57 -27.38 12.90
C VAL A 548 -20.84 -27.96 13.51
N LEU A 549 -21.38 -29.02 12.89
CA LEU A 549 -22.52 -29.78 13.38
C LEU A 549 -22.07 -31.03 14.12
N SER A 550 -21.09 -31.75 13.57
CA SER A 550 -20.44 -32.90 14.19
C SER A 550 -19.04 -33.09 13.58
N PHE A 551 -18.11 -33.66 14.33
CA PHE A 551 -16.77 -33.97 13.85
C PHE A 551 -16.29 -35.33 14.39
N ASP A 552 -15.41 -35.98 13.63
CA ASP A 552 -14.66 -37.16 14.02
C ASP A 552 -13.19 -36.89 13.71
N ALA A 553 -12.44 -36.44 14.72
CA ALA A 553 -11.03 -36.13 14.58
C ALA A 553 -10.19 -37.37 14.28
N SER A 554 -10.64 -38.57 14.68
CA SER A 554 -9.89 -39.82 14.44
C SER A 554 -9.91 -40.20 12.97
N ASN A 555 -11.04 -39.97 12.30
CA ASN A 555 -11.22 -40.20 10.87
C ASN A 555 -11.00 -38.96 10.01
N ASP A 556 -10.61 -37.83 10.61
CA ASP A 556 -10.40 -36.55 9.95
C ASP A 556 -11.62 -36.07 9.13
N LEU A 557 -12.82 -36.22 9.71
CA LEU A 557 -14.09 -35.83 9.08
C LEU A 557 -14.81 -34.77 9.90
N VAL A 558 -15.45 -33.83 9.21
CA VAL A 558 -16.35 -32.85 9.83
C VAL A 558 -17.57 -32.61 8.96
N ILE A 559 -18.72 -32.48 9.62
CA ILE A 559 -19.99 -32.12 9.01
C ILE A 559 -20.32 -30.70 9.45
N LEU A 560 -20.51 -29.82 8.47
CA LEU A 560 -20.87 -28.43 8.66
C LEU A 560 -22.34 -28.20 8.30
N ARG A 561 -22.95 -27.22 8.96
CA ARG A 561 -24.27 -26.67 8.61
C ARG A 561 -24.08 -25.25 8.09
N SER A 562 -24.42 -25.05 6.82
CA SER A 562 -24.55 -23.73 6.20
C SER A 562 -25.75 -22.96 6.79
N GLU A 563 -25.62 -21.65 6.93
CA GLU A 563 -26.74 -20.78 7.35
C GLU A 563 -27.85 -20.70 6.30
N ASN A 564 -27.51 -20.82 5.01
CA ASN A 564 -28.47 -20.81 3.90
C ASN A 564 -28.54 -22.17 3.18
N PRO A 565 -29.69 -22.55 2.61
CA PRO A 565 -29.82 -23.74 1.76
C PRO A 565 -28.87 -23.72 0.56
N LEU A 566 -28.34 -24.88 0.20
CA LEU A 566 -27.40 -25.08 -0.91
C LEU A 566 -27.98 -26.14 -1.85
N PRO A 567 -28.67 -25.77 -2.94
CA PRO A 567 -29.64 -26.65 -3.59
C PRO A 567 -29.04 -27.75 -4.46
N VAL A 568 -27.74 -27.73 -4.75
CA VAL A 568 -27.06 -28.80 -5.48
C VAL A 568 -26.25 -29.62 -4.49
N ALA A 569 -26.59 -30.89 -4.38
CA ALA A 569 -25.97 -31.83 -3.45
C ALA A 569 -25.53 -33.11 -4.16
N LEU A 570 -24.41 -33.67 -3.70
CA LEU A 570 -23.89 -34.93 -4.21
C LEU A 570 -24.46 -36.12 -3.44
N PRO A 571 -24.91 -37.17 -4.15
CA PRO A 571 -25.31 -38.42 -3.51
C PRO A 571 -24.07 -39.12 -2.96
N ILE A 572 -24.16 -39.64 -1.74
CA ILE A 572 -23.09 -40.43 -1.12
C ILE A 572 -23.47 -41.89 -1.21
N THR A 573 -22.54 -42.76 -1.57
CA THR A 573 -22.76 -44.22 -1.56
C THR A 573 -21.69 -44.92 -0.76
N SER A 574 -21.95 -46.17 -0.35
CA SER A 574 -21.00 -46.93 0.46
C SER A 574 -19.79 -47.38 -0.35
N SER A 575 -18.60 -47.02 0.12
CA SER A 575 -17.32 -47.43 -0.45
C SER A 575 -17.03 -48.95 -0.39
N ARG A 576 -17.84 -49.76 0.32
CA ARG A 576 -17.59 -51.21 0.47
C ARG A 576 -17.61 -51.99 -0.85
N GLY A 577 -18.33 -51.49 -1.86
CA GLY A 577 -18.43 -52.12 -3.17
C GLY A 577 -17.36 -51.69 -4.17
N THR A 578 -16.52 -50.72 -3.83
CA THR A 578 -15.49 -50.18 -4.73
C THR A 578 -14.39 -51.21 -4.98
N LYS A 579 -14.02 -51.38 -6.24
CA LYS A 579 -12.99 -52.34 -6.68
C LYS A 579 -11.67 -51.64 -6.98
N LEU A 580 -10.57 -52.38 -6.87
CA LEU A 580 -9.26 -51.95 -7.38
C LEU A 580 -9.36 -51.65 -8.88
N GLY A 581 -8.75 -50.56 -9.34
CA GLY A 581 -8.81 -50.10 -10.73
C GLY A 581 -10.15 -49.44 -11.12
N ALA A 582 -11.06 -49.20 -10.17
CA ALA A 582 -12.29 -48.46 -10.47
C ALA A 582 -11.96 -47.02 -10.86
N GLU A 583 -12.55 -46.54 -11.97
CA GLU A 583 -12.43 -45.15 -12.40
C GLU A 583 -13.11 -44.21 -11.40
N VAL A 584 -12.39 -43.14 -11.07
CA VAL A 584 -12.81 -42.14 -10.10
C VAL A 584 -12.37 -40.74 -10.52
N PHE A 585 -13.00 -39.73 -9.94
CA PHE A 585 -12.56 -38.35 -10.10
C PHE A 585 -12.67 -37.59 -8.78
N THR A 586 -11.88 -36.53 -8.65
CA THR A 586 -11.94 -35.60 -7.52
C THR A 586 -12.40 -34.23 -7.97
N ILE A 587 -13.15 -33.55 -7.11
CA ILE A 587 -13.46 -32.12 -7.25
C ILE A 587 -13.03 -31.36 -5.99
N GLY A 588 -12.33 -30.23 -6.16
CA GLY A 588 -11.83 -29.41 -5.07
C GLY A 588 -11.21 -28.09 -5.54
N PHE A 589 -10.64 -27.33 -4.63
CA PHE A 589 -10.04 -26.01 -4.85
C PHE A 589 -8.53 -26.08 -4.51
N PRO A 590 -7.69 -26.58 -5.42
CA PRO A 590 -6.26 -26.64 -5.19
C PRO A 590 -5.66 -25.26 -5.32
N ASN A 591 -4.81 -24.87 -4.37
CA ASN A 591 -4.08 -23.60 -4.34
C ASN A 591 -4.95 -22.40 -4.81
N PRO A 592 -6.06 -22.09 -4.11
CA PRO A 592 -7.03 -21.09 -4.58
C PRO A 592 -6.41 -19.71 -4.82
N ASP A 593 -5.36 -19.35 -4.06
CA ASP A 593 -4.59 -18.11 -4.26
C ASP A 593 -3.86 -18.05 -5.61
N LEU A 594 -3.52 -19.21 -6.19
CA LEU A 594 -2.77 -19.32 -7.45
C LEU A 594 -3.68 -19.68 -8.64
N GLN A 595 -4.70 -20.51 -8.43
CA GLN A 595 -5.52 -21.11 -9.49
C GLN A 595 -6.96 -20.58 -9.55
N GLY A 596 -7.28 -19.62 -8.69
CA GLY A 596 -8.58 -18.97 -8.58
C GLY A 596 -9.63 -19.78 -7.82
N PHE A 597 -10.81 -19.17 -7.65
CA PHE A 597 -11.93 -19.70 -6.86
C PHE A 597 -12.89 -20.61 -7.64
N SER A 598 -12.39 -21.31 -8.67
CA SER A 598 -13.18 -22.28 -9.45
C SER A 598 -12.75 -23.70 -9.12
N PRO A 599 -13.69 -24.64 -8.89
CA PRO A 599 -13.34 -26.01 -8.56
C PRO A 599 -12.62 -26.71 -9.73
N LYS A 600 -11.68 -27.60 -9.44
CA LYS A 600 -10.86 -28.34 -10.40
C LYS A 600 -11.23 -29.81 -10.39
N TYR A 601 -11.46 -30.33 -11.58
CA TYR A 601 -11.80 -31.72 -11.86
C TYR A 601 -10.56 -32.50 -12.28
N ASN A 602 -10.23 -33.59 -11.57
CA ASN A 602 -9.12 -34.49 -11.91
C ASN A 602 -9.61 -35.95 -11.93
N ARG A 603 -9.13 -36.74 -12.89
CA ARG A 603 -9.49 -38.17 -13.04
C ARG A 603 -8.33 -39.08 -12.69
N GLY A 604 -8.68 -40.32 -12.34
CA GLY A 604 -7.74 -41.39 -12.06
C GLY A 604 -8.49 -42.67 -11.70
N GLU A 605 -7.84 -43.53 -10.95
CA GLU A 605 -8.37 -44.81 -10.51
C GLU A 605 -8.04 -45.08 -9.04
N ILE A 606 -8.75 -46.04 -8.45
CA ILE A 606 -8.42 -46.62 -7.15
C ILE A 606 -7.18 -47.50 -7.32
N SER A 607 -6.03 -47.02 -6.84
CA SER A 607 -4.75 -47.72 -6.93
C SER A 607 -4.49 -48.68 -5.76
N SER A 608 -5.17 -48.50 -4.63
CA SER A 608 -5.23 -49.47 -3.53
C SER A 608 -6.51 -49.32 -2.72
N LEU A 609 -7.00 -50.44 -2.17
CA LEU A 609 -8.15 -50.48 -1.25
C LEU A 609 -7.76 -50.18 0.21
N ALA A 610 -6.49 -49.90 0.48
CA ALA A 610 -5.99 -49.46 1.78
C ALA A 610 -5.04 -48.27 1.61
N GLY A 611 -4.92 -47.45 2.66
CA GLY A 611 -4.04 -46.29 2.71
C GLY A 611 -2.61 -46.62 3.14
N PRO A 612 -1.87 -45.62 3.66
CA PRO A 612 -0.55 -45.85 4.22
C PRO A 612 -0.62 -46.89 5.34
N THR A 613 0.42 -47.72 5.46
CA THR A 613 0.50 -48.77 6.50
C THR A 613 -0.69 -49.74 6.51
N ASP A 614 -1.27 -50.02 5.33
CA ASP A 614 -2.46 -50.87 5.16
C ASP A 614 -3.70 -50.38 5.94
N ASP A 615 -3.80 -49.07 6.21
CA ASP A 615 -4.94 -48.51 6.92
C ASP A 615 -6.23 -48.72 6.10
N PRO A 616 -7.19 -49.53 6.61
CA PRO A 616 -8.40 -49.88 5.85
C PRO A 616 -9.37 -48.71 5.71
N ARG A 617 -9.13 -47.58 6.38
CA ARG A 617 -9.98 -46.40 6.34
C ARG A 617 -9.86 -45.61 5.04
N PHE A 618 -8.75 -45.77 4.32
CA PHE A 618 -8.44 -44.97 3.15
C PHE A 618 -8.46 -45.80 1.87
N PHE A 619 -8.69 -45.12 0.75
CA PHE A 619 -8.24 -45.52 -0.56
C PHE A 619 -6.89 -44.87 -0.85
N GLN A 620 -6.04 -45.58 -1.60
CA GLN A 620 -4.99 -44.94 -2.39
C GLN A 620 -5.56 -44.68 -3.78
N ILE A 621 -5.35 -43.47 -4.31
CA ILE A 621 -5.84 -43.06 -5.63
C ILE A 621 -4.69 -42.56 -6.49
N SER A 622 -4.80 -42.76 -7.81
CA SER A 622 -3.85 -42.19 -8.78
C SER A 622 -4.24 -40.78 -9.22
N VAL A 623 -5.41 -40.28 -8.79
CA VAL A 623 -5.86 -38.92 -9.11
C VAL A 623 -4.86 -37.91 -8.54
N PRO A 624 -4.34 -36.96 -9.33
CA PRO A 624 -3.46 -35.90 -8.82
C PRO A 624 -4.18 -35.01 -7.80
N VAL A 625 -3.67 -34.95 -6.57
CA VAL A 625 -4.16 -34.07 -5.50
C VAL A 625 -3.08 -33.06 -5.16
N GLN A 626 -3.42 -31.78 -5.25
CA GLN A 626 -2.53 -30.66 -4.92
C GLN A 626 -2.93 -30.06 -3.56
N PRO A 627 -2.03 -29.29 -2.90
CA PRO A 627 -2.38 -28.57 -1.67
C PRO A 627 -3.65 -27.72 -1.83
N GLY A 628 -4.51 -27.68 -0.81
CA GLY A 628 -5.83 -27.03 -0.83
C GLY A 628 -7.00 -27.96 -1.21
N ASN A 629 -6.74 -29.14 -1.80
CA ASN A 629 -7.79 -30.11 -2.14
C ASN A 629 -8.31 -30.95 -0.96
N SER A 630 -7.72 -30.84 0.24
CA SER A 630 -8.22 -31.53 1.44
C SER A 630 -9.71 -31.22 1.66
N GLY A 631 -10.50 -32.28 1.83
CA GLY A 631 -11.94 -32.23 2.05
C GLY A 631 -12.78 -32.27 0.77
N GLY A 632 -12.14 -32.28 -0.41
CA GLY A 632 -12.81 -32.44 -1.70
C GLY A 632 -13.47 -33.83 -1.85
N ALA A 633 -14.49 -33.93 -2.70
CA ALA A 633 -15.18 -35.20 -2.95
C ALA A 633 -14.35 -36.11 -3.87
N LEU A 634 -14.26 -37.39 -3.53
CA LEU A 634 -13.86 -38.46 -4.44
C LEU A 634 -15.12 -39.19 -4.91
N CYS A 635 -15.41 -39.09 -6.20
CA CYS A 635 -16.61 -39.64 -6.82
C CYS A 635 -16.29 -40.84 -7.70
N ASP A 636 -17.22 -41.79 -7.76
CA ASP A 636 -17.22 -42.84 -8.78
C ASP A 636 -17.66 -42.30 -10.15
N ALA A 637 -17.58 -43.14 -11.19
CA ALA A 637 -18.02 -42.80 -12.54
C ALA A 637 -19.51 -42.37 -12.65
N TRP A 638 -20.32 -42.62 -11.61
CA TRP A 638 -21.74 -42.25 -11.55
C TRP A 638 -21.94 -40.88 -10.88
N GLY A 639 -20.87 -40.22 -10.45
CA GLY A 639 -20.92 -38.95 -9.73
C GLY A 639 -21.34 -39.09 -8.26
N ARG A 640 -21.28 -40.31 -7.69
CA ARG A 640 -21.58 -40.56 -6.28
C ARG A 640 -20.32 -40.50 -5.45
N VAL A 641 -20.38 -39.84 -4.30
CA VAL A 641 -19.26 -39.73 -3.38
C VAL A 641 -18.97 -41.09 -2.75
N ILE A 642 -17.77 -41.60 -2.99
CA ILE A 642 -17.23 -42.83 -2.40
C ILE A 642 -16.06 -42.57 -1.45
N GLY A 643 -15.57 -41.33 -1.41
CA GLY A 643 -14.56 -40.92 -0.44
C GLY A 643 -14.37 -39.42 -0.34
N ILE A 644 -13.50 -39.01 0.58
CA ILE A 644 -13.17 -37.63 0.91
C ILE A 644 -11.66 -37.49 0.81
N VAL A 645 -11.18 -36.61 -0.06
CA VAL A 645 -9.75 -36.40 -0.30
C VAL A 645 -9.08 -35.93 0.98
N ALA A 646 -8.08 -36.67 1.45
CA ALA A 646 -7.27 -36.30 2.60
C ALA A 646 -5.88 -35.91 2.08
N ALA A 647 -5.69 -34.63 1.73
CA ALA A 647 -4.39 -34.13 1.31
C ALA A 647 -3.51 -33.84 2.54
N LYS A 648 -3.18 -34.91 3.27
CA LYS A 648 -2.19 -34.89 4.35
C LYS A 648 -1.57 -36.27 4.49
N LEU A 649 -0.49 -36.52 3.76
CA LEU A 649 0.64 -37.22 4.37
C LEU A 649 1.83 -36.27 4.32
N ASP A 650 2.40 -36.02 5.50
CA ASP A 650 3.78 -35.56 5.60
C ASP A 650 4.64 -36.50 4.74
N GLU A 651 5.38 -35.96 3.77
CA GLU A 651 6.26 -36.71 2.88
C GLU A 651 7.20 -37.63 3.68
N GLN A 652 7.55 -37.24 4.91
CA GLN A 652 8.35 -38.05 5.83
C GLN A 652 7.62 -39.31 6.34
N ILE A 653 6.30 -39.27 6.54
CA ILE A 653 5.51 -40.42 6.99
C ILE A 653 5.34 -41.42 5.84
N ALA A 654 5.09 -40.93 4.63
CA ALA A 654 5.01 -41.76 3.43
C ALA A 654 6.36 -42.46 3.17
N TYR A 655 7.46 -41.70 3.19
CA TYR A 655 8.81 -42.22 3.01
C TYR A 655 9.20 -43.26 4.08
N LYS A 656 8.88 -43.01 5.36
CA LYS A 656 9.16 -43.95 6.47
C LYS A 656 8.37 -45.25 6.35
N ALA A 657 7.18 -45.22 5.75
CA ALA A 657 6.33 -46.41 5.59
C ALA A 657 6.67 -47.23 4.33
N SER A 658 6.98 -46.59 3.20
CA SER A 658 7.19 -47.26 1.90
C SER A 658 8.65 -47.38 1.45
N GLY A 659 9.61 -46.72 2.12
CA GLY A 659 11.04 -46.73 1.77
C GLY A 659 11.38 -45.98 0.46
N SER A 660 10.38 -45.42 -0.22
CA SER A 660 10.50 -44.59 -1.42
C SER A 660 9.32 -43.62 -1.46
N LEU A 661 9.55 -42.37 -1.86
CA LEU A 661 8.47 -41.41 -2.11
C LEU A 661 7.84 -41.76 -3.46
N PRO A 662 6.56 -42.16 -3.51
CA PRO A 662 5.90 -42.38 -4.79
C PRO A 662 5.63 -41.04 -5.47
N GLU A 663 5.82 -40.94 -6.79
CA GLU A 663 5.72 -39.67 -7.52
C GLU A 663 4.31 -39.04 -7.49
N ASN A 664 3.24 -39.78 -7.16
CA ASN A 664 1.84 -39.29 -7.17
C ASN A 664 0.90 -40.14 -6.29
N VAL A 665 1.17 -40.31 -5.00
CA VAL A 665 0.28 -41.09 -4.13
C VAL A 665 -0.59 -40.20 -3.26
N ASN A 666 -1.90 -40.22 -3.57
CA ASN A 666 -2.92 -39.45 -2.90
C ASN A 666 -3.90 -40.38 -2.17
N TYR A 667 -4.48 -39.91 -1.07
CA TYR A 667 -5.36 -40.72 -0.24
C TYR A 667 -6.74 -40.08 -0.09
N ALA A 668 -7.75 -40.93 0.05
CA ALA A 668 -9.12 -40.50 0.34
C ALA A 668 -9.74 -41.36 1.43
N ILE A 669 -10.36 -40.74 2.43
CA ILE A 669 -11.12 -41.43 3.48
C ILE A 669 -12.35 -42.07 2.84
N LYS A 670 -12.61 -43.33 3.15
CA LYS A 670 -13.75 -44.07 2.63
C LYS A 670 -15.09 -43.49 3.09
N SER A 671 -16.04 -43.34 2.18
CA SER A 671 -17.37 -42.79 2.49
C SER A 671 -18.15 -43.61 3.53
N THR A 672 -17.81 -44.88 3.75
CA THR A 672 -18.47 -45.70 4.80
C THR A 672 -18.32 -45.09 6.20
N TYR A 673 -17.22 -44.37 6.49
CA TYR A 673 -17.05 -43.67 7.77
C TYR A 673 -17.91 -42.40 7.83
N LEU A 674 -18.03 -41.68 6.71
CA LEU A 674 -18.93 -40.53 6.59
C LEU A 674 -20.41 -40.94 6.74
N LEU A 675 -20.82 -42.06 6.12
CA LEU A 675 -22.20 -42.54 6.20
C LEU A 675 -22.60 -42.87 7.64
N ALA A 676 -21.74 -43.58 8.39
CA ALA A 676 -21.97 -43.85 9.81
C ALA A 676 -22.13 -42.56 10.63
N MET A 677 -21.37 -41.53 10.29
CA MET A 677 -21.44 -40.22 10.93
C MET A 677 -22.73 -39.47 10.58
N LEU A 678 -23.19 -39.54 9.32
CA LEU A 678 -24.46 -38.94 8.89
C LEU A 678 -25.68 -39.65 9.48
N GLU A 679 -25.65 -40.99 9.59
CA GLU A 679 -26.69 -41.78 10.25
C GLU A 679 -26.89 -41.38 11.72
N SER A 680 -25.84 -40.88 12.38
CA SER A 680 -25.92 -40.41 13.77
C SER A 680 -26.57 -39.04 13.96
N LEU A 681 -26.84 -38.29 12.89
CA LEU A 681 -27.26 -36.88 12.95
C LEU A 681 -28.79 -36.64 13.01
N ASP A 682 -29.62 -37.67 13.12
CA ASP A 682 -31.10 -37.58 13.13
C ASP A 682 -31.65 -36.62 12.05
N LEU A 683 -31.05 -36.69 10.85
CA LEU A 683 -31.51 -35.97 9.66
C LEU A 683 -32.76 -36.70 9.14
N SER A 684 -33.74 -35.96 8.61
CA SER A 684 -34.91 -36.63 8.03
C SER A 684 -34.49 -37.46 6.82
N ASP A 685 -35.13 -38.61 6.56
CA ASP A 685 -34.76 -39.53 5.47
C ASP A 685 -34.71 -38.87 4.07
N ASN A 686 -35.32 -37.68 3.91
CA ASN A 686 -35.34 -36.89 2.68
C ASN A 686 -34.30 -35.75 2.63
N ASP A 687 -33.49 -35.56 3.67
CA ASP A 687 -32.54 -34.44 3.72
C ASP A 687 -31.31 -34.67 2.86
N LEU A 688 -30.82 -35.90 2.71
CA LEU A 688 -29.65 -36.20 1.88
C LEU A 688 -30.01 -36.31 0.41
N ALA A 689 -29.04 -36.02 -0.48
CA ALA A 689 -29.23 -36.23 -1.91
C ALA A 689 -29.59 -37.69 -2.22
N GLY A 690 -30.73 -37.89 -2.89
CA GLY A 690 -31.21 -39.20 -3.30
C GLY A 690 -30.27 -39.92 -4.26
N GLN A 691 -30.31 -41.26 -4.25
CA GLN A 691 -29.56 -42.09 -5.19
C GLN A 691 -30.14 -41.98 -6.59
N GLU A 692 -29.28 -41.90 -7.60
CA GLU A 692 -29.69 -41.99 -9.00
C GLU A 692 -30.03 -43.43 -9.37
N ASN A 693 -31.14 -43.63 -10.09
CA ASN A 693 -31.57 -44.94 -10.58
C ASN A 693 -30.83 -45.39 -11.85
N GLU A 694 -30.19 -44.45 -12.56
CA GLU A 694 -29.40 -44.68 -13.77
C GLU A 694 -28.06 -43.91 -13.73
N PRO A 695 -26.99 -44.41 -14.38
CA PRO A 695 -25.72 -43.70 -14.43
C PRO A 695 -25.85 -42.35 -15.16
N LEU A 696 -25.33 -41.29 -14.56
CA LEU A 696 -25.19 -39.99 -15.22
C LEU A 696 -24.13 -40.05 -16.32
N SER A 697 -24.28 -39.23 -17.35
CA SER A 697 -23.16 -39.00 -18.28
C SER A 697 -22.00 -38.35 -17.54
N ALA A 698 -20.76 -38.59 -18.00
CA ALA A 698 -19.57 -38.04 -17.36
C ALA A 698 -19.62 -36.51 -17.22
N GLU A 699 -20.21 -35.82 -18.19
CA GLU A 699 -20.36 -34.36 -18.19
C GLU A 699 -21.39 -33.89 -17.15
N VAL A 700 -22.53 -34.58 -17.02
CA VAL A 700 -23.56 -34.24 -16.03
C VAL A 700 -23.06 -34.54 -14.61
N ALA A 701 -22.36 -35.66 -14.42
CA ALA A 701 -21.73 -36.00 -13.15
C ALA A 701 -20.68 -34.95 -12.74
N ARG A 702 -19.87 -34.49 -13.70
CA ARG A 702 -18.89 -33.42 -13.50
C ARG A 702 -19.55 -32.09 -13.13
N GLN A 703 -20.52 -31.63 -13.92
CA GLN A 703 -21.18 -30.34 -13.67
C GLN A 703 -21.85 -30.31 -12.29
N ARG A 704 -22.55 -31.39 -11.92
CA ARG A 704 -23.15 -31.51 -10.57
C ARG A 704 -22.10 -31.46 -9.46
N ALA A 705 -20.93 -32.09 -9.68
CA ALA A 705 -19.83 -32.07 -8.73
C ALA A 705 -19.19 -30.68 -8.61
N GLU A 706 -19.02 -29.95 -9.71
CA GLU A 706 -18.56 -28.56 -9.71
C GLU A 706 -19.54 -27.64 -8.98
N ASP A 707 -20.84 -27.80 -9.20
CA ASP A 707 -21.89 -26.98 -8.57
C ASP A 707 -22.07 -27.28 -7.07
N ALA A 708 -21.77 -28.51 -6.64
CA ALA A 708 -21.84 -28.93 -5.24
C ALA A 708 -20.53 -28.72 -4.47
N ALA A 709 -19.43 -28.39 -5.15
CA ALA A 709 -18.14 -28.13 -4.50
C ALA A 709 -18.16 -26.76 -3.82
N VAL A 710 -17.54 -26.67 -2.63
CA VAL A 710 -17.39 -25.43 -1.88
C VAL A 710 -15.95 -25.23 -1.44
N LEU A 711 -15.46 -23.99 -1.47
CA LEU A 711 -14.20 -23.64 -0.84
C LEU A 711 -14.49 -23.25 0.61
N VAL A 712 -13.83 -23.92 1.54
CA VAL A 712 -13.97 -23.73 2.99
C VAL A 712 -12.90 -22.75 3.45
N MET A 713 -13.34 -21.64 4.02
CA MET A 713 -12.50 -20.59 4.62
C MET A 713 -12.62 -20.69 6.15
N ALA A 714 -11.53 -21.06 6.81
CA ALA A 714 -11.44 -21.16 8.26
C ALA A 714 -10.60 -19.99 8.81
N TYR A 715 -11.22 -19.10 9.58
CA TYR A 715 -10.61 -17.90 10.17
C TYR A 715 -10.21 -18.10 11.63
#